data_AF-A0A2G6KZS1-F1
#
_entry.id   AF-A0A2G6KZS1-F1
#
_cell.length_a   1.000
_cell.length_b   1.000
_cell.length_c   1.000
_cell.angle_alpha   90.00
_cell.angle_beta   90.00
_cell.angle_gamma   90.00
#
_symmetry.space_group_name_H-M   'P 1'
#
loop_
_entity.id
_entity.type
_entity.pdbx_description
1 polymer ?
#
loop_
_entity_poly.entity_id
_entity_poly.type
_entity_poly.pdbx_seq_one_letter_code
_entity_poly.pdbx_strand_id
1 'polypeptide(L)'
;MKPYAYKTLSTLSAFIITLLAGCSTAPTTEPPMEARNADDLLIIDCLLPGQVRRLGAMSMYQTARRPIKTTATDCEIRGGEYVAFDRADYATALKIWLPIAEAGDAEAQTYVGEIFEKGLGIKPDYKAAANWYRKAAEQSFSRAQINLGNLYEKGLGVPKDKAVALNWYRRASGVQTDDLQYASTVEITSQAQQELDALREEVAFKNQQLEDLQTQLAGTQQQLKLKKGQLLAAEKAKHEKEKALIAQQSKAIHEQSKALIDQLQAELAKATAEVSERKTQLAQLNQTADQMSRKIATAEADVGNQAQLVAMNVDAPSIEIIDPPMSLMRGLPTVRLRSGITEKEVVGKIKAPSGLKAFFVNGKQEPVDDYSLFWVTVPVKSVRNNVKLKAIDENGRQVEFDFSLVADRKQLDESIKVSKAAALKLDKGIDLGKYHALIIGNNRYAYYQDLETPINDAKETEKILREKYGFNTTLLTNATRYDLLSALNNLREVLTPQDNLLIYYAGHGELDDINKRGYWLPVDAEPGNSANWISNVSISDILNAMPAKHVLVVADSCYAGTLSMASVPRVNIDMSPEDHAEWVKIMSKAKARTVLTSGGVAPVLDGGGSGHSVFARAFIDTLDKASGIVEGHSIYREVLGKVRIRARELDHNQVPDYAPARYAGHEAGEFFFQSLL
;
A
#
# COMPACT_ATOMS: atom_id res chain seq x y z
N MET A 1 39.56 52.29 -59.58
CA MET A 1 39.82 51.98 -61.00
C MET A 1 38.51 51.55 -61.63
N LYS A 2 38.32 51.95 -62.90
CA LYS A 2 37.06 52.29 -63.57
C LYS A 2 36.25 51.05 -64.07
N PRO A 3 34.98 51.20 -64.52
CA PRO A 3 33.78 50.58 -63.93
C PRO A 3 32.80 49.98 -64.99
N TYR A 4 31.51 49.84 -64.63
CA TYR A 4 30.31 49.67 -65.50
C TYR A 4 30.16 48.30 -66.18
N ALA A 5 29.00 47.78 -66.57
CA ALA A 5 27.57 47.93 -66.30
C ALA A 5 26.84 47.07 -67.36
N TYR A 6 25.50 47.02 -67.30
CA TYR A 6 24.58 46.70 -68.43
C TYR A 6 24.45 45.21 -68.82
N LYS A 7 23.30 44.65 -69.21
CA LYS A 7 21.88 45.05 -69.36
C LYS A 7 21.15 43.75 -69.81
N THR A 8 20.03 43.41 -69.21
CA THR A 8 18.69 43.25 -69.83
C THR A 8 18.32 41.95 -70.55
N LEU A 9 17.07 41.57 -70.22
CA LEU A 9 16.14 40.61 -70.81
C LEU A 9 16.01 40.66 -72.36
N SER A 10 15.68 39.49 -72.93
CA SER A 10 14.84 39.31 -74.14
C SER A 10 14.35 37.85 -74.15
N THR A 11 13.10 37.56 -73.74
CA THR A 11 11.87 37.36 -74.55
C THR A 11 11.84 36.16 -75.51
N LEU A 12 10.90 35.26 -75.18
CA LEU A 12 10.01 34.42 -76.01
C LEU A 12 10.56 33.59 -77.20
N SER A 13 10.29 32.28 -77.14
CA SER A 13 9.69 31.55 -78.28
C SER A 13 8.93 30.31 -77.80
N ALA A 14 7.70 30.18 -78.29
CA ALA A 14 6.76 29.09 -78.06
C ALA A 14 6.84 28.05 -79.20
N PHE A 15 6.66 26.76 -78.89
CA PHE A 15 6.27 25.70 -79.83
C PHE A 15 5.63 24.55 -79.00
N ILE A 16 4.30 24.44 -78.96
CA ILE A 16 3.42 23.52 -79.71
C ILE A 16 3.65 22.01 -79.43
N ILE A 17 2.85 21.54 -78.46
CA ILE A 17 1.97 20.35 -78.40
C ILE A 17 2.26 19.17 -79.34
N THR A 18 2.47 17.98 -78.74
CA THR A 18 1.82 16.73 -79.17
C THR A 18 1.51 15.83 -77.97
N LEU A 19 0.22 15.53 -77.81
CA LEU A 19 -0.34 14.54 -76.89
C LEU A 19 0.08 13.11 -77.28
N LEU A 20 0.39 12.29 -76.28
CA LEU A 20 0.00 10.87 -76.29
C LEU A 20 -0.67 10.53 -74.97
N ALA A 21 -1.91 10.06 -75.10
CA ALA A 21 -2.77 9.63 -74.01
C ALA A 21 -2.26 8.31 -73.42
N GLY A 22 -2.18 8.28 -72.09
CA GLY A 22 -2.17 7.08 -71.28
C GLY A 22 -2.99 7.36 -70.04
N CYS A 23 -4.24 6.89 -70.01
CA CYS A 23 -5.05 6.92 -68.80
C CYS A 23 -4.37 6.05 -67.73
N SER A 24 -3.81 6.68 -66.69
CA SER A 24 -3.82 6.08 -65.36
C SER A 24 -4.61 7.02 -64.47
N THR A 25 -5.78 6.56 -64.07
CA THR A 25 -6.46 7.05 -62.87
C THR A 25 -5.47 6.90 -61.73
N ALA A 26 -4.81 7.99 -61.34
CA ALA A 26 -4.07 8.02 -60.10
C ALA A 26 -5.07 7.66 -59.00
N PRO A 27 -4.87 6.57 -58.24
CA PRO A 27 -5.64 6.40 -57.03
C PRO A 27 -5.33 7.64 -56.19
N THR A 28 -6.38 8.33 -55.75
CA THR A 28 -6.29 9.21 -54.60
C THR A 28 -5.83 8.34 -53.44
N THR A 29 -4.52 8.16 -53.33
CA THR A 29 -3.89 7.72 -52.11
C THR A 29 -4.18 8.84 -51.14
N GLU A 30 -5.24 8.67 -50.36
CA GLU A 30 -5.27 9.21 -49.01
C GLU A 30 -3.86 8.99 -48.44
N PRO A 31 -3.24 10.03 -47.86
CA PRO A 31 -1.92 9.88 -47.28
C PRO A 31 -1.96 8.66 -46.34
N PRO A 32 -0.93 7.80 -46.37
CA PRO A 32 -0.92 6.61 -45.55
C PRO A 32 -1.14 7.08 -44.11
N MET A 33 -2.20 6.55 -43.50
CA MET A 33 -2.57 6.82 -42.12
C MET A 33 -1.30 6.56 -41.29
N GLU A 34 -0.58 7.62 -40.89
CA GLU A 34 0.55 7.50 -39.97
C GLU A 34 0.09 6.59 -38.83
N ALA A 35 0.85 5.54 -38.55
CA ALA A 35 0.52 4.58 -37.52
C ALA A 35 0.29 5.35 -36.22
N ARG A 36 -0.99 5.58 -35.88
CA ARG A 36 -1.38 6.42 -34.75
C ARG A 36 -0.89 5.72 -33.50
N ASN A 37 0.11 6.29 -32.83
CA ASN A 37 0.73 5.65 -31.68
C ASN A 37 -0.20 5.83 -30.47
N ALA A 38 -0.53 4.73 -29.79
CA ALA A 38 -1.37 4.76 -28.60
C ALA A 38 -0.76 5.64 -27.49
N ASP A 39 0.56 5.77 -27.46
CA ASP A 39 1.28 6.61 -26.49
C ASP A 39 0.98 8.11 -26.66
N ASP A 40 0.59 8.54 -27.86
CA ASP A 40 0.22 9.92 -28.16
C ASP A 40 -1.05 10.34 -27.37
N LEU A 41 -1.87 9.37 -26.98
CA LEU A 41 -3.14 9.55 -26.26
C LEU A 41 -2.99 9.49 -24.73
N LEU A 42 -1.80 9.22 -24.20
CA LEU A 42 -1.58 9.13 -22.76
C LEU A 42 -1.57 10.51 -22.11
N ILE A 43 -2.16 10.60 -20.91
CA ILE A 43 -2.08 11.81 -20.08
C ILE A 43 -0.70 11.88 -19.42
N ILE A 44 -0.02 12.99 -19.73
CA ILE A 44 1.36 13.28 -19.30
C ILE A 44 1.40 14.62 -18.56
N ASP A 45 2.46 14.83 -17.78
CA ASP A 45 2.79 16.13 -17.23
C ASP A 45 3.57 16.92 -18.30
N CYS A 46 2.91 17.93 -18.87
CA CYS A 46 3.42 18.75 -19.96
C CYS A 46 3.86 20.11 -19.45
N LEU A 47 5.10 20.50 -19.73
CA LEU A 47 5.60 21.84 -19.42
C LEU A 47 5.49 22.74 -20.65
N LEU A 48 4.47 23.60 -20.67
CA LEU A 48 4.25 24.49 -21.79
C LEU A 48 5.24 25.67 -21.81
N PRO A 49 5.60 26.16 -23.01
CA PRO A 49 6.48 27.31 -23.15
C PRO A 49 5.86 28.56 -22.52
N GLY A 50 6.71 29.41 -21.96
CA GLY A 50 6.28 30.69 -21.40
C GLY A 50 5.72 31.59 -22.49
N GLN A 51 4.56 32.21 -22.23
CA GLN A 51 3.93 33.13 -23.16
C GLN A 51 4.71 34.44 -23.21
N VAL A 52 5.02 34.93 -24.40
CA VAL A 52 5.56 36.29 -24.56
C VAL A 52 4.39 37.27 -24.41
N ARG A 53 4.48 38.14 -23.41
CA ARG A 53 3.50 39.19 -23.13
C ARG A 53 4.13 40.55 -23.29
N ARG A 54 3.34 41.51 -23.75
CA ARG A 54 3.75 42.90 -23.91
C ARG A 54 3.16 43.74 -22.79
N LEU A 55 4.00 44.50 -22.08
CA LEU A 55 3.60 45.45 -21.07
C LEU A 55 3.81 46.88 -21.62
N GLY A 56 2.72 47.56 -21.97
CA GLY A 56 2.79 48.88 -22.60
C GLY A 56 3.44 48.86 -24.01
N ALA A 57 3.94 50.01 -24.47
CA ALA A 57 4.41 50.15 -25.84
C ALA A 57 5.82 49.56 -26.08
N MET A 58 6.64 49.32 -25.05
CA MET A 58 8.08 49.06 -25.26
C MET A 58 8.69 47.87 -24.51
N SER A 59 7.98 47.17 -23.62
CA SER A 59 8.55 45.99 -22.95
C SER A 59 7.81 44.70 -23.30
N MET A 60 8.58 43.69 -23.71
CA MET A 60 8.11 42.31 -23.83
C MET A 60 8.75 41.49 -22.71
N TYR A 61 7.98 40.63 -22.07
CA TYR A 61 8.45 39.73 -21.04
C TYR A 61 7.86 38.33 -21.28
N GLN A 62 8.63 37.29 -20.94
CA GLN A 62 8.15 35.92 -21.03
C GLN A 62 7.57 35.52 -19.68
N THR A 63 6.36 34.96 -19.67
CA THR A 63 5.80 34.40 -18.43
C THR A 63 6.55 33.13 -18.05
N ALA A 64 6.50 32.77 -16.76
CA ALA A 64 6.92 31.44 -16.34
C ALA A 64 6.20 30.36 -17.16
N ARG A 65 6.93 29.28 -17.47
CA ARG A 65 6.37 28.05 -18.05
C ARG A 65 5.33 27.48 -17.09
N ARG A 66 4.25 26.92 -17.63
CA ARG A 66 3.15 26.38 -16.81
C ARG A 66 3.06 24.87 -17.01
N PRO A 67 3.16 24.07 -15.93
CA PRO A 67 2.86 22.66 -16.01
C PRO A 67 1.35 22.46 -16.16
N ILE A 68 0.95 21.57 -17.05
CA ILE A 68 -0.43 21.12 -17.23
C ILE A 68 -0.46 19.60 -17.40
N LYS A 69 -1.62 18.98 -17.16
CA LYS A 69 -1.87 17.58 -17.57
C LYS A 69 -2.65 17.57 -18.87
N THR A 70 -2.09 16.98 -19.92
CA THR A 70 -2.75 16.85 -21.22
C THR A 70 -2.25 15.61 -21.95
N THR A 71 -2.76 15.32 -23.15
CA THR A 71 -2.26 14.20 -23.96
C THR A 71 -0.88 14.52 -24.52
N ALA A 72 -0.07 13.49 -24.80
CA ALA A 72 1.24 13.65 -25.44
C ALA A 72 1.13 14.46 -26.75
N THR A 73 0.13 14.16 -27.60
CA THR A 73 -0.13 14.95 -28.82
C THR A 73 -0.44 16.41 -28.53
N ASP A 74 -1.32 16.71 -27.57
CA ASP A 74 -1.70 18.11 -27.27
C ASP A 74 -0.50 18.89 -26.71
N CYS A 75 0.34 18.23 -25.92
CA CYS A 75 1.58 18.84 -25.44
C CYS A 75 2.52 19.20 -26.60
N GLU A 76 2.74 18.25 -27.52
CA GLU A 76 3.61 18.44 -28.69
C GLU A 76 3.07 19.55 -29.61
N ILE A 77 1.78 19.52 -29.95
CA ILE A 77 1.11 20.55 -30.77
C ILE A 77 1.29 21.95 -30.15
N ARG A 78 1.28 22.04 -28.82
CA ARG A 78 1.42 23.30 -28.08
C ARG A 78 2.87 23.67 -27.81
N GLY A 79 3.84 22.93 -28.36
CA GLY A 79 5.28 23.14 -28.20
C GLY A 79 5.77 22.92 -26.78
N GLY A 80 5.08 22.09 -26.00
CA GLY A 80 5.43 21.73 -24.64
C GLY A 80 6.50 20.63 -24.58
N GLU A 81 7.27 20.64 -23.50
CA GLU A 81 8.26 19.61 -23.19
C GLU A 81 7.62 18.58 -22.25
N TYR A 82 7.79 17.28 -22.53
CA TYR A 82 7.29 16.20 -21.70
C TYR A 82 8.19 14.96 -21.73
N VAL A 83 7.98 14.07 -20.76
CA VAL A 83 8.62 12.76 -20.70
C VAL A 83 7.53 11.70 -20.57
N ALA A 84 7.42 10.80 -21.55
CA ALA A 84 6.33 9.82 -21.62
C ALA A 84 6.41 8.73 -20.53
N PHE A 85 7.61 8.51 -19.94
CA PHE A 85 7.87 7.37 -19.05
C PHE A 85 8.66 7.69 -17.78
N ASP A 86 9.32 8.86 -17.69
CA ASP A 86 10.06 9.30 -16.50
C ASP A 86 9.31 10.47 -15.85
N ARG A 87 8.21 10.13 -15.16
CA ARG A 87 7.60 11.10 -14.25
C ARG A 87 8.58 11.36 -13.12
N ALA A 88 8.55 12.57 -12.56
CA ALA A 88 9.23 12.85 -11.31
C ALA A 88 8.70 11.93 -10.21
N ASP A 89 9.34 10.78 -10.04
CA ASP A 89 9.14 9.87 -8.93
C ASP A 89 10.22 10.12 -7.87
N TYR A 90 10.07 9.47 -6.72
CA TYR A 90 11.02 9.69 -5.63
C TYR A 90 12.41 9.14 -5.96
N ALA A 91 12.58 8.26 -6.96
CA ALA A 91 13.87 7.75 -7.42
C ALA A 91 14.60 8.78 -8.30
N THR A 92 13.91 9.46 -9.21
CA THR A 92 14.47 10.57 -9.99
C THR A 92 14.70 11.80 -9.10
N ALA A 93 13.81 12.07 -8.14
CA ALA A 93 14.02 13.10 -7.12
C ALA A 93 15.26 12.82 -6.26
N LEU A 94 15.51 11.56 -5.90
CA LEU A 94 16.71 11.17 -5.14
C LEU A 94 18.01 11.55 -5.86
N LYS A 95 18.07 11.43 -7.19
CA LYS A 95 19.26 11.83 -7.98
C LYS A 95 19.57 13.32 -7.84
N ILE A 96 18.54 14.15 -7.63
CA ILE A 96 18.67 15.61 -7.48
C ILE A 96 18.95 15.97 -6.02
N TRP A 97 18.21 15.40 -5.08
CA TRP A 97 18.29 15.76 -3.66
C TRP A 97 19.49 15.16 -2.95
N LEU A 98 19.97 13.98 -3.36
CA LEU A 98 21.06 13.29 -2.67
C LEU A 98 22.38 14.09 -2.66
N PRO A 99 22.86 14.67 -3.78
CA PRO A 99 24.06 15.52 -3.75
C PRO A 99 23.92 16.75 -2.84
N ILE A 100 22.71 17.34 -2.77
CA ILE A 100 22.43 18.53 -1.95
C ILE A 100 22.36 18.15 -0.46
N ALA A 101 21.74 17.00 -0.15
CA ALA A 101 21.70 16.44 1.19
C ALA A 101 23.08 16.05 1.72
N GLU A 102 23.94 15.50 0.84
CA GLU A 102 25.35 15.20 1.12
C GLU A 102 26.18 16.47 1.35
N ALA A 103 25.83 17.57 0.67
CA ALA A 103 26.44 18.89 0.90
C ALA A 103 26.02 19.54 2.23
N GLY A 104 25.09 18.94 2.99
CA GLY A 104 24.73 19.35 4.35
C GLY A 104 23.40 20.08 4.50
N ASP A 105 22.67 20.34 3.41
CA ASP A 105 21.42 21.09 3.46
C ASP A 105 20.33 20.32 4.22
N ALA A 106 19.79 20.92 5.30
CA ALA A 106 18.82 20.27 6.18
C ALA A 106 17.48 19.97 5.49
N GLU A 107 17.07 20.81 4.55
CA GLU A 107 15.82 20.62 3.80
C GLU A 107 15.96 19.42 2.84
N ALA A 108 17.05 19.37 2.07
CA ALA A 108 17.38 18.25 1.20
C ALA A 108 17.56 16.94 1.98
N GLN A 109 18.22 16.97 3.14
CA GLN A 109 18.34 15.80 4.02
C GLN A 109 16.97 15.29 4.47
N THR A 110 16.03 16.19 4.76
CA THR A 110 14.65 15.82 5.11
C THR A 110 13.93 15.19 3.93
N TYR A 111 14.06 15.74 2.71
CA TYR A 111 13.44 15.15 1.52
C TYR A 111 14.02 13.79 1.16
N VAL A 112 15.33 13.60 1.30
CA VAL A 112 15.98 12.28 1.13
C VAL A 112 15.46 11.29 2.18
N GLY A 113 15.29 11.72 3.44
CA GLY A 113 14.65 10.92 4.48
C GLY A 113 13.22 10.49 4.11
N GLU A 114 12.41 11.41 3.58
CA GLU A 114 11.03 11.13 3.14
C GLU A 114 10.98 10.18 1.95
N ILE A 115 11.93 10.28 1.02
CA ILE A 115 12.08 9.37 -0.11
C ILE A 115 12.31 7.93 0.40
N PHE A 116 13.25 7.75 1.34
CA PHE A 116 13.56 6.44 1.92
C PHE A 116 12.43 5.90 2.81
N GLU A 117 11.70 6.76 3.53
CA GLU A 117 10.56 6.36 4.35
C GLU A 117 9.39 5.85 3.49
N LYS A 118 9.06 6.56 2.40
CA LYS A 118 7.89 6.25 1.57
C LYS A 118 8.13 5.12 0.59
N GLY A 119 9.37 4.91 0.14
CA GLY A 119 9.75 3.83 -0.79
C GLY A 119 8.90 3.77 -2.07
N LEU A 120 8.62 4.92 -2.66
CA LEU A 120 7.84 5.02 -3.89
C LEU A 120 8.78 5.15 -5.09
N GLY A 121 9.28 4.01 -5.59
CA GLY A 121 10.29 3.92 -6.66
C GLY A 121 11.57 3.16 -6.24
N ILE A 122 11.75 2.99 -4.93
CA ILE A 122 12.77 2.14 -4.27
C ILE A 122 12.10 1.41 -3.10
N LYS A 123 12.64 0.28 -2.61
CA LYS A 123 12.07 -0.34 -1.39
C LYS A 123 12.21 0.63 -0.20
N PRO A 124 11.18 0.80 0.66
CA PRO A 124 11.31 1.62 1.87
C PRO A 124 12.48 1.16 2.73
N ASP A 125 13.31 2.11 3.16
CA ASP A 125 14.41 1.89 4.09
C ASP A 125 14.29 2.87 5.27
N TYR A 126 13.55 2.45 6.29
CA TYR A 126 13.33 3.24 7.49
C TYR A 126 14.61 3.51 8.29
N LYS A 127 15.66 2.68 8.16
CA LYS A 127 16.95 2.92 8.82
C LYS A 127 17.69 4.06 8.13
N ALA A 128 17.72 4.05 6.80
CA ALA A 128 18.27 5.14 6.01
C ALA A 128 17.49 6.44 6.26
N ALA A 129 16.15 6.38 6.29
CA ALA A 129 15.29 7.52 6.60
C ALA A 129 15.61 8.12 7.98
N ALA A 130 15.70 7.29 9.02
CA ALA A 130 16.07 7.73 10.38
C ALA A 130 17.42 8.43 10.44
N ASN A 131 18.41 7.95 9.68
CA ASN A 131 19.73 8.57 9.63
C ASN A 131 19.69 9.96 8.97
N TRP A 132 18.96 10.10 7.86
CA TRP A 132 18.82 11.38 7.16
C TRP A 132 18.00 12.38 7.97
N TYR A 133 16.89 11.96 8.58
CA TYR A 133 16.13 12.80 9.50
C TYR A 133 16.94 13.22 10.70
N ARG A 134 17.79 12.35 11.26
CA ARG A 134 18.67 12.71 12.38
C ARG A 134 19.62 13.86 12.01
N LYS A 135 20.27 13.78 10.85
CA LYS A 135 21.16 14.85 10.37
C LYS A 135 20.44 16.20 10.23
N ALA A 136 19.23 16.20 9.66
CA ALA A 136 18.44 17.43 9.53
C ALA A 136 17.86 17.91 10.87
N ALA A 137 17.46 16.98 11.75
CA ALA A 137 16.90 17.27 13.06
C ALA A 137 17.92 17.89 14.03
N GLU A 138 19.19 17.48 13.92
CA GLU A 138 20.32 18.05 14.65
C GLU A 138 20.62 19.50 14.21
N GLN A 139 20.28 19.86 12.98
CA GLN A 139 20.32 21.23 12.48
C GLN A 139 19.09 22.07 12.89
N SER A 140 18.28 21.57 13.82
CA SER A 140 17.05 22.21 14.30
C SER A 140 15.94 22.34 13.25
N PHE A 141 15.94 21.50 12.21
CA PHE A 141 14.87 21.51 11.20
C PHE A 141 13.62 20.79 11.74
N SER A 142 12.57 21.56 12.08
CA SER A 142 11.37 21.06 12.78
C SER A 142 10.67 19.91 12.06
N ARG A 143 10.62 19.92 10.72
CA ARG A 143 9.98 18.83 9.94
C ARG A 143 10.74 17.51 10.11
N ALA A 144 12.07 17.54 10.11
CA ALA A 144 12.87 16.34 10.34
C ALA A 144 12.75 15.84 11.78
N GLN A 145 12.66 16.75 12.76
CA GLN A 145 12.42 16.39 14.16
C GLN A 145 11.06 15.69 14.34
N ILE A 146 10.01 16.19 13.69
CA ILE A 146 8.69 15.53 13.69
C ILE A 146 8.77 14.15 13.03
N ASN A 147 9.37 14.05 11.85
CA ASN A 147 9.46 12.77 11.13
C ASN A 147 10.30 11.75 11.92
N LEU A 148 11.42 12.17 12.53
CA LEU A 148 12.22 11.31 13.40
C LEU A 148 11.45 10.89 14.66
N GLY A 149 10.68 11.80 15.27
CA GLY A 149 9.82 11.49 16.41
C GLY A 149 8.77 10.42 16.06
N ASN A 150 8.15 10.53 14.89
CA ASN A 150 7.19 9.55 14.37
C ASN A 150 7.84 8.17 14.14
N LEU A 151 9.09 8.10 13.66
CA LEU A 151 9.81 6.83 13.54
C LEU A 151 10.04 6.18 14.92
N TYR A 152 10.42 6.94 15.95
CA TYR A 152 10.57 6.43 17.33
C TYR A 152 9.23 6.05 17.96
N GLU A 153 8.15 6.78 17.70
CA GLU A 153 6.83 6.47 18.23
C GLU A 153 6.29 5.14 17.70
N LYS A 154 6.54 4.87 16.42
CA LYS A 154 6.07 3.65 15.73
C LYS A 154 7.07 2.50 15.75
N GLY A 155 8.34 2.75 16.07
CA GLY A 155 9.41 1.75 16.03
C GLY A 155 9.83 1.36 14.60
N LEU A 156 9.79 2.31 13.66
CA LEU A 156 10.10 2.08 12.25
C LEU A 156 11.56 2.44 11.98
N GLY A 157 12.41 1.44 11.72
CA GLY A 157 13.85 1.65 11.47
C GLY A 157 14.67 2.06 12.70
N VAL A 158 14.01 2.32 13.84
CA VAL A 158 14.58 2.63 15.16
C VAL A 158 13.81 1.87 16.24
N PRO A 159 14.41 1.59 17.42
CA PRO A 159 13.69 1.03 18.56
C PRO A 159 12.52 1.93 18.96
N LYS A 160 11.36 1.33 19.27
CA LYS A 160 10.17 2.07 19.67
C LYS A 160 10.40 2.73 21.03
N ASP A 161 10.36 4.06 21.06
CA ASP A 161 10.58 4.86 22.26
C ASP A 161 9.73 6.13 22.22
N LYS A 162 8.64 6.11 22.99
CA LYS A 162 7.71 7.25 23.06
C LYS A 162 8.30 8.46 23.77
N ALA A 163 9.28 8.29 24.65
CA ALA A 163 9.94 9.39 25.36
C ALA A 163 10.89 10.13 24.42
N VAL A 164 11.66 9.41 23.62
CA VAL A 164 12.51 9.99 22.57
C VAL A 164 11.67 10.67 21.50
N ALA A 165 10.56 10.04 21.07
CA ALA A 165 9.61 10.65 20.14
C ALA A 165 9.07 12.00 20.66
N LEU A 166 8.61 12.02 21.92
CA LEU A 166 8.10 13.22 22.56
C LEU A 166 9.17 14.31 22.69
N ASN A 167 10.43 13.95 22.97
CA ASN A 167 11.54 14.92 23.00
C ASN A 167 11.75 15.57 21.63
N TRP A 168 11.73 14.79 20.55
CA TRP A 168 11.83 15.33 19.20
C TRP A 168 10.65 16.22 18.82
N TYR A 169 9.41 15.84 19.18
CA TYR A 169 8.24 16.70 18.97
C TYR A 169 8.32 18.01 19.76
N ARG A 170 8.84 17.97 21.01
CA ARG A 170 9.08 19.17 21.82
C ARG A 170 10.12 20.10 21.21
N ARG A 171 11.21 19.54 20.68
CA ARG A 171 12.23 20.34 19.96
C ARG A 171 11.63 20.99 18.73
N ALA A 172 10.78 20.27 17.99
CA ALA A 172 10.12 20.79 16.80
C ALA A 172 9.14 21.93 17.10
N SER A 173 8.47 21.89 18.26
CA SER A 173 7.51 22.92 18.68
C SER A 173 8.14 24.13 19.37
N GLY A 174 9.45 24.11 19.64
CA GLY A 174 10.17 25.22 20.28
C GLY A 174 9.83 25.44 21.76
N VAL A 175 9.11 24.52 22.40
CA VAL A 175 8.71 24.63 23.81
C VAL A 175 9.90 24.25 24.71
N GLN A 176 10.36 25.19 25.52
CA GLN A 176 11.38 24.94 26.55
C GLN A 176 10.75 24.35 27.83
N THR A 177 11.56 23.64 28.61
CA THR A 177 11.19 22.60 29.59
C THR A 177 10.33 23.02 30.77
N ASP A 178 10.04 24.30 30.95
CA ASP A 178 9.58 24.81 32.25
C ASP A 178 8.06 25.04 32.34
N ASP A 179 7.32 24.97 31.23
CA ASP A 179 5.88 25.33 31.20
C ASP A 179 4.90 24.14 31.19
N LEU A 180 5.37 22.90 31.25
CA LEU A 180 4.48 21.74 31.03
C LEU A 180 4.69 20.61 32.04
N GLN A 181 3.97 20.68 33.16
CA GLN A 181 3.63 19.50 33.97
C GLN A 181 2.51 18.72 33.25
N TYR A 182 2.78 17.48 32.82
CA TYR A 182 1.79 16.63 32.15
C TYR A 182 1.25 15.52 33.05
N ALA A 183 -0.07 15.40 32.99
CA ALA A 183 -0.95 14.39 33.57
C ALA A 183 -0.87 13.02 32.86
N SER A 184 0.33 12.50 32.58
CA SER A 184 0.50 11.17 31.97
C SER A 184 0.81 10.06 32.98
N THR A 185 0.45 10.25 34.26
CA THR A 185 0.65 9.26 35.34
C THR A 185 -0.64 8.72 35.95
N VAL A 186 -1.78 8.86 35.28
CA VAL A 186 -3.07 8.26 35.67
C VAL A 186 -3.80 7.96 34.35
N GLU A 187 -4.05 6.76 33.85
CA GLU A 187 -4.24 5.42 34.43
C GLU A 187 -3.94 4.38 33.32
N ILE A 188 -2.86 3.62 33.48
CA ILE A 188 -2.84 2.16 33.23
C ILE A 188 -2.03 1.64 34.44
N THR A 189 -2.61 0.70 35.19
CA THR A 189 -2.09 0.19 36.46
C THR A 189 -0.56 0.06 36.49
N SER A 190 0.09 0.99 37.20
CA SER A 190 1.55 1.18 37.13
C SER A 190 2.35 0.04 37.76
N GLN A 191 1.77 -0.79 38.64
CA GLN A 191 2.50 -1.92 39.23
C GLN A 191 2.73 -3.06 38.23
N ALA A 192 1.69 -3.46 37.48
CA ALA A 192 1.82 -4.55 36.52
C ALA A 192 2.71 -4.18 35.32
N GLN A 193 2.65 -2.92 34.87
CA GLN A 193 3.50 -2.43 33.79
C GLN A 193 4.96 -2.23 34.26
N GLN A 194 5.19 -1.74 35.49
CA GLN A 194 6.54 -1.66 36.07
C GLN A 194 7.15 -3.04 36.29
N GLU A 195 6.36 -4.01 36.76
CA GLU A 195 6.79 -5.40 36.89
C GLU A 195 7.11 -6.00 35.51
N LEU A 196 6.27 -5.76 34.49
CA LEU A 196 6.51 -6.26 33.14
C LEU A 196 7.77 -5.65 32.50
N ASP A 197 7.98 -4.35 32.68
CA ASP A 197 9.16 -3.66 32.14
C ASP A 197 10.43 -4.09 32.90
N ALA A 198 10.37 -4.29 34.23
CA ALA A 198 11.47 -4.85 35.01
C ALA A 198 11.80 -6.30 34.60
N LEU A 199 10.79 -7.15 34.38
CA LEU A 199 11.00 -8.51 33.87
C LEU A 199 11.60 -8.50 32.45
N ARG A 200 11.21 -7.55 31.60
CA ARG A 200 11.78 -7.41 30.24
C ARG A 200 13.24 -6.98 30.28
N GLU A 201 13.59 -6.04 31.14
CA GLU A 201 14.99 -5.63 31.34
C GLU A 201 15.84 -6.80 31.89
N GLU A 202 15.29 -7.59 32.82
CA GLU A 202 15.98 -8.78 33.35
C GLU A 202 16.21 -9.84 32.27
N VAL A 203 15.20 -10.14 31.45
CA VAL A 203 15.32 -11.10 30.33
C VAL A 203 16.31 -10.59 29.28
N ALA A 204 16.31 -9.29 28.95
CA ALA A 204 17.26 -8.70 28.02
C ALA A 204 18.70 -8.81 28.55
N PHE A 205 18.91 -8.53 29.84
CA PHE A 205 20.21 -8.66 30.48
C PHE A 205 20.72 -10.12 30.48
N LYS A 206 19.87 -11.09 30.80
CA LYS A 206 20.24 -12.51 30.77
C LYS A 206 20.50 -13.02 29.36
N ASN A 207 19.75 -12.54 28.35
CA ASN A 207 20.02 -12.86 26.95
C ASN A 207 21.39 -12.34 26.50
N GLN A 208 21.78 -11.14 26.92
CA GLN A 208 23.12 -10.61 26.64
C GLN A 208 24.22 -11.48 27.27
N GLN A 209 24.03 -11.90 28.53
CA GLN A 209 24.97 -12.81 29.19
C GLN A 209 25.07 -14.18 28.49
N LEU A 210 23.95 -14.67 27.94
CA LEU A 210 23.91 -15.91 27.18
C LEU A 210 24.74 -15.81 25.89
N GLU A 211 24.57 -14.71 25.15
CA GLU A 211 25.30 -14.44 23.91
C GLU A 211 26.81 -14.35 24.17
N ASP A 212 27.22 -13.69 25.26
CA ASP A 212 28.62 -13.61 25.67
C ASP A 212 29.20 -15.00 25.98
N LEU A 213 28.45 -15.85 26.70
CA LEU A 213 28.87 -17.22 27.02
C LEU A 213 28.94 -18.11 25.77
N GLN A 214 27.97 -17.99 24.85
CA GLN A 214 27.97 -18.71 23.58
C GLN A 214 29.17 -18.29 22.71
N THR A 215 29.51 -17.01 22.69
CA THR A 215 30.69 -16.47 21.99
C THR A 215 31.99 -17.02 22.59
N GLN A 216 32.11 -17.07 23.92
CA GLN A 216 33.26 -17.67 24.60
C GLN A 216 33.39 -19.18 24.32
N LEU A 217 32.26 -19.92 24.29
CA LEU A 217 32.24 -21.33 23.94
C LEU A 217 32.70 -21.55 22.49
N ALA A 218 32.19 -20.76 21.54
CA ALA A 218 32.58 -20.84 20.14
C ALA A 218 34.09 -20.59 19.94
N GLY A 219 34.65 -19.57 20.62
CA GLY A 219 36.08 -19.31 20.63
C GLY A 219 36.89 -20.48 21.21
N THR A 220 36.42 -21.07 22.31
CA THR A 220 37.06 -22.25 22.93
C THR A 220 37.02 -23.47 22.02
N GLN A 221 35.88 -23.73 21.34
CA GLN A 221 35.74 -24.81 20.38
C GLN A 221 36.68 -24.63 19.16
N GLN A 222 36.87 -23.40 18.70
CA GLN A 222 37.83 -23.09 17.63
C GLN A 222 39.27 -23.38 18.07
N GLN A 223 39.66 -22.96 19.29
CA GLN A 223 40.96 -23.28 19.86
C GLN A 223 41.16 -24.80 19.98
N LEU A 224 40.11 -25.53 20.35
CA LEU A 224 40.12 -26.98 20.48
C LEU A 224 40.35 -27.67 19.13
N LYS A 225 39.72 -27.18 18.06
CA LYS A 225 39.94 -27.64 16.69
C LYS A 225 41.39 -27.42 16.25
N LEU A 226 41.94 -26.23 16.51
CA LEU A 226 43.33 -25.90 16.19
C LEU A 226 44.32 -26.79 16.94
N LYS A 227 44.16 -26.95 18.26
CA LYS A 227 45.03 -27.80 19.08
C LYS A 227 44.91 -29.29 18.74
N LYS A 228 43.72 -29.79 18.37
CA LYS A 228 43.56 -31.16 17.82
C LYS A 228 44.39 -31.37 16.56
N GLY A 229 44.40 -30.39 15.65
CA GLY A 229 45.26 -30.43 14.45
C GLY A 229 46.75 -30.45 14.79
N GLN A 230 47.18 -29.62 15.75
CA GLN A 230 48.57 -29.60 16.23
C GLN A 230 48.99 -30.92 16.91
N LEU A 231 48.08 -31.55 17.66
CA LEU A 231 48.33 -32.86 18.26
C LEU A 231 48.51 -33.93 17.18
N LEU A 232 47.64 -33.97 16.17
CA LEU A 232 47.73 -34.92 15.07
C LEU A 232 49.06 -34.77 14.29
N ALA A 233 49.51 -33.53 14.06
CA ALA A 233 50.80 -33.26 13.45
C ALA A 233 51.97 -33.75 14.31
N ALA A 234 51.92 -33.52 15.63
CA ALA A 234 52.94 -33.99 16.57
C ALA A 234 52.98 -35.52 16.67
N GLU A 235 51.82 -36.19 16.65
CA GLU A 235 51.73 -37.66 16.63
C GLU A 235 52.34 -38.26 15.36
N LYS A 236 52.11 -37.64 14.19
CA LYS A 236 52.77 -38.04 12.93
C LYS A 236 54.29 -37.88 13.01
N ALA A 237 54.77 -36.73 13.49
CA ALA A 237 56.21 -36.47 13.64
C ALA A 237 56.87 -37.45 14.62
N LYS A 238 56.19 -37.79 15.73
CA LYS A 238 56.65 -38.83 16.66
C LYS A 238 56.76 -40.20 15.95
N HIS A 239 55.74 -40.57 15.18
CA HIS A 239 55.72 -41.86 14.47
C HIS A 239 56.80 -41.97 13.38
N GLU A 240 57.11 -40.87 12.68
CA GLU A 240 58.22 -40.82 11.72
C GLU A 240 59.58 -41.04 12.41
N LYS A 241 59.80 -40.40 13.56
CA LYS A 241 61.01 -40.59 14.38
C LYS A 241 61.15 -42.01 14.90
N GLU A 242 60.05 -42.62 15.32
CA GLU A 242 60.00 -44.03 15.74
C GLU A 242 60.38 -44.98 14.59
N LYS A 243 59.84 -44.75 13.38
CA LYS A 243 60.24 -45.51 12.18
C LYS A 243 61.71 -45.33 11.83
N ALA A 244 62.23 -44.10 11.91
CA ALA A 244 63.64 -43.81 11.65
C ALA A 244 64.57 -44.54 12.64
N LEU A 245 64.19 -44.57 13.93
CA LEU A 245 64.92 -45.30 14.97
C LEU A 245 64.95 -46.81 14.69
N ILE A 246 63.81 -47.43 14.36
CA ILE A 246 63.71 -48.86 14.04
C ILE A 246 64.55 -49.21 12.80
N ALA A 247 64.48 -48.36 11.76
CA ALA A 247 65.27 -48.54 10.54
C ALA A 247 66.78 -48.43 10.80
N GLN A 248 67.22 -47.60 11.75
CA GLN A 248 68.63 -47.46 12.10
C GLN A 248 69.12 -48.60 13.00
N GLN A 249 68.30 -49.07 13.95
CA GLN A 249 68.64 -50.20 14.82
C GLN A 249 68.87 -51.51 14.04
N SER A 250 68.10 -51.74 12.98
CA SER A 250 68.28 -52.92 12.09
C SER A 250 69.56 -52.91 11.25
N LYS A 251 70.27 -51.77 11.14
CA LYS A 251 71.51 -51.60 10.35
C LYS A 251 72.79 -51.57 11.20
N ALA A 252 72.70 -51.69 12.52
CA ALA A 252 73.79 -51.37 13.43
C ALA A 252 74.83 -52.52 13.61
N ILE A 253 76.05 -52.34 13.07
CA ILE A 253 77.23 -53.22 13.29
C ILE A 253 78.46 -52.43 13.82
N HIS A 254 78.43 -51.09 13.87
CA HIS A 254 79.61 -50.23 14.18
C HIS A 254 79.35 -49.15 15.24
N GLU A 255 80.41 -48.65 15.88
CA GLU A 255 80.36 -47.66 16.97
C GLU A 255 79.72 -46.31 16.56
N GLN A 256 79.89 -45.87 15.31
CA GLN A 256 79.18 -44.71 14.75
C GLN A 256 77.66 -44.88 14.68
N SER A 257 77.16 -46.10 14.56
CA SER A 257 75.71 -46.37 14.56
C SER A 257 75.09 -46.24 15.96
N LYS A 258 75.88 -46.43 17.02
CA LYS A 258 75.44 -46.32 18.42
C LYS A 258 75.14 -44.88 18.82
N ALA A 259 76.03 -43.94 18.51
CA ALA A 259 75.82 -42.51 18.79
C ALA A 259 74.59 -41.92 18.09
N LEU A 260 74.32 -42.35 16.84
CA LEU A 260 73.13 -41.94 16.09
C LEU A 260 71.84 -42.53 16.68
N ILE A 261 71.88 -43.78 17.17
CA ILE A 261 70.74 -44.39 17.87
C ILE A 261 70.43 -43.63 19.16
N ASP A 262 71.45 -43.28 19.95
CA ASP A 262 71.27 -42.51 21.20
C ASP A 262 70.65 -41.12 20.92
N GLN A 263 71.08 -40.46 19.83
CA GLN A 263 70.48 -39.19 19.39
C GLN A 263 69.00 -39.36 19.00
N LEU A 264 68.67 -40.36 18.18
CA LEU A 264 67.29 -40.63 17.76
C LEU A 264 66.39 -41.02 18.94
N GLN A 265 66.93 -41.72 19.94
CA GLN A 265 66.22 -42.03 21.18
C GLN A 265 65.91 -40.77 21.99
N ALA A 266 66.87 -39.84 22.12
CA ALA A 266 66.65 -38.56 22.78
C ALA A 266 65.59 -37.70 22.05
N GLU A 267 65.62 -37.70 20.70
CA GLU A 267 64.64 -36.99 19.88
C GLU A 267 63.23 -37.60 19.96
N LEU A 268 63.11 -38.92 20.06
CA LEU A 268 61.85 -39.63 20.25
C LEU A 268 61.28 -39.40 21.66
N ALA A 269 62.14 -39.39 22.68
CA ALA A 269 61.74 -39.04 24.05
C ALA A 269 61.17 -37.62 24.12
N LYS A 270 61.84 -36.65 23.47
CA LYS A 270 61.36 -35.26 23.36
C LYS A 270 60.01 -35.17 22.64
N ALA A 271 59.86 -35.85 21.51
CA ALA A 271 58.59 -35.87 20.76
C ALA A 271 57.46 -36.55 21.55
N THR A 272 57.76 -37.56 22.36
CA THR A 272 56.79 -38.24 23.22
C THR A 272 56.32 -37.35 24.37
N ALA A 273 57.23 -36.60 24.99
CA ALA A 273 56.89 -35.61 26.02
C ALA A 273 55.99 -34.50 25.45
N GLU A 274 56.30 -34.00 24.24
CA GLU A 274 55.49 -32.97 23.57
C GLU A 274 54.06 -33.44 23.25
N VAL A 275 53.88 -34.68 22.78
CA VAL A 275 52.54 -35.26 22.55
C VAL A 275 51.76 -35.41 23.86
N SER A 276 52.42 -35.83 24.94
CA SER A 276 51.81 -35.95 26.27
C SER A 276 51.30 -34.60 26.77
N GLU A 277 52.13 -33.55 26.67
CA GLU A 277 51.77 -32.19 27.07
C GLU A 277 50.60 -31.63 26.24
N ARG A 278 50.59 -31.85 24.93
CA ARG A 278 49.48 -31.42 24.08
C ARG A 278 48.18 -32.15 24.41
N LYS A 279 48.24 -33.43 24.80
CA LYS A 279 47.06 -34.20 25.25
C LYS A 279 46.49 -33.66 26.56
N THR A 280 47.33 -33.32 27.55
CA THR A 280 46.86 -32.76 28.83
C THR A 280 46.24 -31.38 28.63
N GLN A 281 46.84 -30.51 27.81
CA GLN A 281 46.26 -29.21 27.46
C GLN A 281 44.90 -29.35 26.74
N LEU A 282 44.73 -30.35 25.88
CA LEU A 282 43.48 -30.60 25.18
C LEU A 282 42.40 -31.13 26.12
N ALA A 283 42.75 -31.97 27.10
CA ALA A 283 41.82 -32.45 28.12
C ALA A 283 41.27 -31.31 28.98
N GLN A 284 42.14 -30.37 29.39
CA GLN A 284 41.73 -29.17 30.16
C GLN A 284 40.78 -28.27 29.37
N LEU A 285 41.05 -28.06 28.08
CA LEU A 285 40.18 -27.26 27.21
C LEU A 285 38.82 -27.93 26.95
N ASN A 286 38.79 -29.26 26.74
CA ASN A 286 37.52 -29.99 26.64
C ASN A 286 36.69 -29.85 27.91
N GLN A 287 37.31 -30.01 29.09
CA GLN A 287 36.62 -29.86 30.38
C GLN A 287 36.04 -28.44 30.55
N THR A 288 36.77 -27.42 30.12
CA THR A 288 36.31 -26.03 30.17
C THR A 288 35.12 -25.80 29.23
N ALA A 289 35.17 -26.35 28.02
CA ALA A 289 34.07 -26.28 27.06
C ALA A 289 32.80 -27.00 27.58
N ASP A 290 32.95 -28.17 28.20
CA ASP A 290 31.84 -28.92 28.79
C ASP A 290 31.19 -28.15 29.96
N GLN A 291 32.00 -27.51 30.80
CA GLN A 291 31.51 -26.65 31.88
C GLN A 291 30.73 -25.44 31.35
N MET A 292 31.24 -24.79 30.29
CA MET A 292 30.54 -23.67 29.65
C MET A 292 29.22 -24.11 29.01
N SER A 293 29.21 -25.25 28.32
CA SER A 293 27.99 -25.80 27.70
C SER A 293 26.91 -26.11 28.74
N ARG A 294 27.27 -26.65 29.92
CA ARG A 294 26.32 -26.87 31.01
C ARG A 294 25.75 -25.57 31.57
N LYS A 295 26.58 -24.52 31.72
CA LYS A 295 26.13 -23.19 32.18
C LYS A 295 25.17 -22.53 31.20
N ILE A 296 25.43 -22.69 29.90
CA ILE A 296 24.53 -22.20 28.84
C ILE A 296 23.19 -22.93 28.94
N ALA A 297 23.18 -24.26 29.02
CA ALA A 297 21.95 -25.03 29.12
C ALA A 297 21.08 -24.63 30.34
N THR A 298 21.70 -24.35 31.48
CA THR A 298 20.97 -23.83 32.66
C THR A 298 20.42 -22.42 32.43
N ALA A 299 21.20 -21.53 31.83
CA ALA A 299 20.78 -20.16 31.57
C ALA A 299 19.68 -20.08 30.49
N GLU A 300 19.72 -20.94 29.47
CA GLU A 300 18.67 -21.07 28.45
C GLU A 300 17.34 -21.49 29.06
N ALA A 301 17.36 -22.44 30.00
CA ALA A 301 16.15 -22.87 30.72
C ALA A 301 15.56 -21.75 31.58
N ASP A 302 16.40 -20.98 32.28
CA ASP A 302 15.97 -19.85 33.12
C ASP A 302 15.37 -18.70 32.29
N VAL A 303 16.00 -18.37 31.15
CA VAL A 303 15.48 -17.39 30.19
C VAL A 303 14.14 -17.85 29.61
N GLY A 304 14.02 -19.14 29.24
CA GLY A 304 12.77 -19.70 28.71
C GLY A 304 11.60 -19.56 29.68
N ASN A 305 11.83 -19.88 30.96
CA ASN A 305 10.82 -19.74 32.01
C ASN A 305 10.37 -18.28 32.22
N GLN A 306 11.31 -17.33 32.24
CA GLN A 306 11.00 -15.90 32.41
C GLN A 306 10.34 -15.28 31.16
N ALA A 307 10.75 -15.68 29.96
CA ALA A 307 10.13 -15.25 28.71
C ALA A 307 8.66 -15.73 28.61
N GLN A 308 8.36 -16.92 29.14
CA GLN A 308 7.01 -17.46 29.19
C GLN A 308 6.10 -16.67 30.16
N LEU A 309 6.63 -16.24 31.31
CA LEU A 309 5.95 -15.34 32.25
C LEU A 309 5.66 -13.96 31.62
N VAL A 310 6.59 -13.43 30.82
CA VAL A 310 6.40 -12.17 30.06
C VAL A 310 5.34 -12.33 28.97
N ALA A 311 5.32 -13.46 28.25
CA ALA A 311 4.32 -13.74 27.21
C ALA A 311 2.90 -13.84 27.77
N MET A 312 2.72 -14.49 28.94
CA MET A 312 1.42 -14.61 29.61
C MET A 312 0.80 -13.26 30.00
N ASN A 313 1.61 -12.21 30.26
CA ASN A 313 1.12 -10.86 30.60
C ASN A 313 0.83 -9.96 29.39
N VAL A 314 1.32 -10.31 28.19
CA VAL A 314 1.05 -9.57 26.95
C VAL A 314 -0.33 -9.93 26.35
N ASP A 315 -0.87 -11.08 26.72
CA ASP A 315 -2.10 -11.66 26.14
C ASP A 315 -3.42 -11.24 26.81
N ALA A 316 -3.44 -10.12 27.54
CA ALA A 316 -4.70 -9.62 28.12
C ALA A 316 -5.68 -9.17 27.02
N PRO A 317 -6.99 -9.41 27.18
CA PRO A 317 -7.98 -8.95 26.21
C PRO A 317 -7.98 -7.41 26.12
N SER A 318 -8.16 -6.85 24.92
CA SER A 318 -8.31 -5.41 24.69
C SER A 318 -9.54 -5.11 23.83
N ILE A 319 -10.17 -3.95 24.07
CA ILE A 319 -11.36 -3.49 23.36
C ILE A 319 -10.98 -2.22 22.58
N GLU A 320 -11.27 -2.21 21.28
CA GLU A 320 -11.00 -1.10 20.37
C GLU A 320 -12.31 -0.66 19.69
N ILE A 321 -12.66 0.62 19.78
CA ILE A 321 -13.86 1.16 19.12
C ILE A 321 -13.49 1.66 17.72
N ILE A 322 -14.22 1.17 16.72
CA ILE A 322 -14.00 1.47 15.30
C ILE A 322 -14.94 2.59 14.86
N ASP A 323 -16.22 2.53 15.26
CA ASP A 323 -17.22 3.55 14.99
C ASP A 323 -18.17 3.67 16.20
N PRO A 324 -18.58 4.88 16.62
CA PRO A 324 -18.23 6.21 16.09
C PRO A 324 -16.83 6.70 16.47
N PRO A 325 -16.24 7.63 15.68
CA PRO A 325 -15.04 8.33 16.11
C PRO A 325 -15.31 9.11 17.39
N MET A 326 -14.46 8.89 18.40
CA MET A 326 -14.59 9.52 19.71
C MET A 326 -13.68 10.73 19.84
N SER A 327 -14.17 11.74 20.55
CA SER A 327 -13.39 12.92 20.95
C SER A 327 -13.24 12.95 22.47
N LEU A 328 -12.08 13.38 22.96
CA LEU A 328 -11.88 13.55 24.40
C LEU A 328 -12.54 14.86 24.85
N MET A 329 -13.56 14.77 25.71
CA MET A 329 -14.15 15.94 26.36
C MET A 329 -13.96 15.81 27.88
N ARG A 330 -13.17 16.71 28.47
CA ARG A 330 -12.81 16.70 29.91
C ARG A 330 -12.23 15.34 30.36
N GLY A 331 -11.36 14.74 29.55
CA GLY A 331 -10.69 13.48 29.86
C GLY A 331 -11.52 12.22 29.63
N LEU A 332 -12.80 12.32 29.27
CA LEU A 332 -13.65 11.16 28.97
C LEU A 332 -13.85 11.00 27.46
N PRO A 333 -13.63 9.79 26.89
CA PRO A 333 -14.01 9.49 25.52
C PRO A 333 -15.50 9.77 25.33
N THR A 334 -15.81 10.69 24.40
CA THR A 334 -17.15 11.22 24.19
C THR A 334 -17.51 11.26 22.72
N VAL A 335 -18.70 10.75 22.41
CA VAL A 335 -19.34 10.83 21.10
C VAL A 335 -20.40 11.91 21.14
N ARG A 336 -20.30 12.91 20.27
CA ARG A 336 -21.37 13.89 20.09
C ARG A 336 -22.36 13.38 19.06
N LEU A 337 -23.62 13.37 19.44
CA LEU A 337 -24.73 12.98 18.59
C LEU A 337 -25.36 14.21 17.94
N ARG A 338 -25.80 14.06 16.69
CA ARG A 338 -26.60 15.07 15.99
C ARG A 338 -28.06 15.02 16.48
N SER A 339 -28.78 16.12 16.29
CA SER A 339 -30.20 16.23 16.65
C SER A 339 -31.04 15.14 15.97
N GLY A 340 -32.04 14.59 16.67
CA GLY A 340 -32.93 13.52 16.21
C GLY A 340 -32.52 12.08 16.56
N ILE A 341 -31.29 11.83 17.03
CA ILE A 341 -30.80 10.46 17.32
C ILE A 341 -31.37 9.90 18.63
N THR A 342 -32.10 8.79 18.56
CA THR A 342 -32.67 8.04 19.71
C THR A 342 -31.85 6.83 20.11
N GLU A 343 -31.00 6.32 19.22
CA GLU A 343 -30.09 5.20 19.46
C GLU A 343 -28.81 5.35 18.62
N LYS A 344 -27.70 4.82 19.11
CA LYS A 344 -26.41 4.85 18.39
C LYS A 344 -25.81 3.46 18.35
N GLU A 345 -25.57 2.98 17.14
CA GLU A 345 -24.75 1.78 16.92
C GLU A 345 -23.28 2.08 17.24
N VAL A 346 -22.68 1.15 17.98
CA VAL A 346 -21.28 1.13 18.39
C VAL A 346 -20.66 -0.14 17.82
N VAL A 347 -19.63 0.05 17.00
CA VAL A 347 -18.88 -1.02 16.38
C VAL A 347 -17.48 -1.02 16.95
N GLY A 348 -17.01 -2.19 17.38
CA GLY A 348 -15.67 -2.34 17.90
C GLY A 348 -15.11 -3.73 17.66
N LYS A 349 -13.81 -3.85 17.93
CA LYS A 349 -13.06 -5.09 17.87
C LYS A 349 -12.56 -5.44 19.25
N ILE A 350 -12.65 -6.71 19.60
CA ILE A 350 -12.04 -7.28 20.79
C ILE A 350 -10.84 -8.09 20.34
N LYS A 351 -9.68 -7.83 20.92
CA LYS A 351 -8.48 -8.66 20.72
C LYS A 351 -8.32 -9.48 21.98
N ALA A 352 -8.66 -10.77 21.92
CA ALA A 352 -8.47 -11.71 23.01
C ALA A 352 -7.56 -12.86 22.52
N PRO A 353 -6.23 -12.75 22.71
CA PRO A 353 -5.27 -13.74 22.19
C PRO A 353 -5.52 -15.16 22.71
N SER A 354 -6.06 -15.29 23.93
CA SER A 354 -6.42 -16.57 24.54
C SER A 354 -7.88 -16.99 24.31
N GLY A 355 -8.57 -16.40 23.33
CA GLY A 355 -9.99 -16.64 23.08
C GLY A 355 -10.90 -15.78 23.96
N LEU A 356 -12.06 -15.41 23.42
CA LEU A 356 -13.05 -14.60 24.11
C LEU A 356 -14.11 -15.49 24.75
N LYS A 357 -14.26 -15.41 26.07
CA LYS A 357 -15.29 -16.16 26.81
C LYS A 357 -16.63 -15.45 26.83
N ALA A 358 -16.61 -14.14 27.10
CA ALA A 358 -17.83 -13.34 27.17
C ALA A 358 -17.54 -11.85 26.93
N PHE A 359 -18.50 -11.16 26.33
CA PHE A 359 -18.49 -9.70 26.16
C PHE A 359 -19.80 -9.10 26.64
N PHE A 360 -19.71 -7.98 27.35
CA PHE A 360 -20.84 -7.30 27.95
C PHE A 360 -20.86 -5.83 27.57
N VAL A 361 -22.05 -5.32 27.30
CA VAL A 361 -22.33 -3.89 27.13
C VAL A 361 -23.38 -3.46 28.13
N ASN A 362 -23.06 -2.48 28.98
CA ASN A 362 -23.91 -2.03 30.09
C ASN A 362 -24.44 -3.18 30.97
N GLY A 363 -23.63 -4.24 31.13
CA GLY A 363 -23.96 -5.43 31.92
C GLY A 363 -24.78 -6.50 31.20
N LYS A 364 -25.21 -6.28 29.95
CA LYS A 364 -25.88 -7.28 29.11
C LYS A 364 -24.85 -7.99 28.23
N GLN A 365 -24.89 -9.33 28.21
CA GLN A 365 -24.00 -10.10 27.35
C GLN A 365 -24.41 -9.94 25.88
N GLU A 366 -23.44 -9.62 25.03
CA GLU A 366 -23.64 -9.40 23.59
C GLU A 366 -22.77 -10.36 22.77
N PRO A 367 -23.28 -10.83 21.60
CA PRO A 367 -22.52 -11.71 20.73
C PRO A 367 -21.38 -10.97 20.04
N VAL A 368 -20.31 -11.71 19.75
CA VAL A 368 -19.12 -11.23 19.03
C VAL A 368 -18.87 -12.23 17.90
N ASP A 369 -18.59 -11.75 16.71
CA ASP A 369 -18.42 -12.60 15.54
C ASP A 369 -17.06 -13.32 15.49
N ASP A 370 -16.89 -14.19 14.49
CA ASP A 370 -15.66 -14.96 14.28
C ASP A 370 -14.42 -14.08 13.99
N TYR A 371 -14.60 -12.81 13.66
CA TYR A 371 -13.52 -11.82 13.46
C TYR A 371 -13.25 -10.98 14.71
N SER A 372 -13.88 -11.34 15.83
CA SER A 372 -13.84 -10.65 17.10
C SER A 372 -14.41 -9.22 17.04
N LEU A 373 -15.36 -8.97 16.14
CA LEU A 373 -16.10 -7.71 16.01
C LEU A 373 -17.45 -7.80 16.73
N PHE A 374 -17.87 -6.67 17.29
CA PHE A 374 -19.20 -6.52 17.89
C PHE A 374 -19.94 -5.33 17.31
N TRP A 375 -21.25 -5.44 17.25
CA TRP A 375 -22.20 -4.38 16.90
C TRP A 375 -23.22 -4.29 18.01
N VAL A 376 -23.27 -3.15 18.69
CA VAL A 376 -24.20 -2.94 19.79
C VAL A 376 -24.91 -1.61 19.63
N THR A 377 -26.24 -1.66 19.65
CA THR A 377 -27.10 -0.48 19.58
C THR A 377 -27.38 0.02 20.99
N VAL A 378 -26.93 1.24 21.28
CA VAL A 378 -27.09 1.88 22.59
C VAL A 378 -28.19 2.95 22.52
N PRO A 379 -29.26 2.85 23.35
CA PRO A 379 -30.31 3.86 23.38
C PRO A 379 -29.83 5.16 24.04
N VAL A 380 -30.26 6.29 23.49
CA VAL A 380 -29.91 7.64 23.93
C VAL A 380 -31.11 8.20 24.71
N LYS A 381 -31.12 7.98 26.02
CA LYS A 381 -32.27 8.31 26.89
C LYS A 381 -32.16 9.69 27.52
N SER A 382 -30.96 10.22 27.63
CA SER A 382 -30.68 11.52 28.25
C SER A 382 -29.67 12.34 27.45
N VAL A 383 -29.43 13.58 27.88
CA VAL A 383 -28.40 14.47 27.31
C VAL A 383 -27.00 13.84 27.39
N ARG A 384 -26.74 12.96 28.37
CA ARG A 384 -25.47 12.24 28.51
C ARG A 384 -25.74 10.80 28.95
N ASN A 385 -25.43 9.84 28.09
CA ASN A 385 -25.57 8.42 28.36
C ASN A 385 -24.17 7.79 28.47
N ASN A 386 -23.91 7.06 29.55
CA ASN A 386 -22.66 6.34 29.71
C ASN A 386 -22.80 4.92 29.15
N VAL A 387 -21.76 4.47 28.45
CA VAL A 387 -21.66 3.14 27.87
C VAL A 387 -20.46 2.46 28.50
N LYS A 388 -20.68 1.30 29.11
CA LYS A 388 -19.66 0.46 29.72
C LYS A 388 -19.48 -0.82 28.93
N LEU A 389 -18.27 -1.09 28.50
CA LEU A 389 -17.92 -2.30 27.77
C LEU A 389 -17.02 -3.16 28.66
N LYS A 390 -17.24 -4.47 28.65
CA LYS A 390 -16.46 -5.43 29.44
C LYS A 390 -16.22 -6.70 28.64
N ALA A 391 -14.97 -7.09 28.44
CA ALA A 391 -14.60 -8.35 27.80
C ALA A 391 -13.89 -9.26 28.79
N ILE A 392 -14.18 -10.56 28.73
CA ILE A 392 -13.59 -11.60 29.58
C ILE A 392 -13.03 -12.69 28.67
N ASP A 393 -11.75 -13.03 28.83
CA ASP A 393 -11.11 -14.10 28.07
C ASP A 393 -11.35 -15.50 28.66
N GLU A 394 -10.93 -16.56 27.96
CA GLU A 394 -11.08 -17.94 28.44
C GLU A 394 -10.30 -18.22 29.73
N ASN A 395 -9.23 -17.46 29.98
CA ASN A 395 -8.40 -17.53 31.17
C ASN A 395 -8.98 -16.74 32.37
N GLY A 396 -10.15 -16.10 32.21
CA GLY A 396 -10.84 -15.35 33.27
C GLY A 396 -10.32 -13.94 33.53
N ARG A 397 -9.42 -13.42 32.69
CA ARG A 397 -8.95 -12.03 32.71
C ARG A 397 -10.00 -11.12 32.08
N GLN A 398 -10.15 -9.92 32.64
CA GLN A 398 -11.17 -8.96 32.22
C GLN A 398 -10.57 -7.60 31.85
N VAL A 399 -11.16 -6.94 30.87
CA VAL A 399 -10.88 -5.55 30.48
C VAL A 399 -12.18 -4.77 30.41
N GLU A 400 -12.15 -3.51 30.86
CA GLU A 400 -13.30 -2.60 30.84
C GLU A 400 -12.96 -1.33 30.05
N PHE A 401 -13.92 -0.82 29.28
CA PHE A 401 -13.81 0.42 28.52
C PHE A 401 -15.11 1.22 28.59
N ASP A 402 -15.02 2.45 29.11
CA ASP A 402 -16.17 3.31 29.35
C ASP A 402 -16.11 4.57 28.48
N PHE A 403 -17.25 4.97 27.89
CA PHE A 403 -17.37 6.22 27.12
C PHE A 403 -18.77 6.85 27.26
N SER A 404 -18.91 8.11 26.85
CA SER A 404 -20.19 8.85 26.92
C SER A 404 -20.75 9.20 25.54
N LEU A 405 -22.06 9.02 25.36
CA LEU A 405 -22.85 9.59 24.25
C LEU A 405 -23.51 10.89 24.73
N VAL A 406 -23.27 12.01 24.06
CA VAL A 406 -23.84 13.32 24.41
C VAL A 406 -24.75 13.83 23.28
N ALA A 407 -26.02 14.09 23.61
CA ALA A 407 -27.05 14.60 22.71
C ALA A 407 -27.40 16.07 23.02
N ASP A 408 -27.96 16.81 22.05
CA ASP A 408 -28.27 18.24 22.21
C ASP A 408 -29.59 18.46 22.98
N ARG A 409 -29.63 19.48 23.83
CA ARG A 409 -30.67 19.72 24.85
C ARG A 409 -32.06 20.01 24.27
N LYS A 410 -32.14 20.47 23.02
CA LYS A 410 -33.42 20.74 22.30
C LYS A 410 -34.20 19.48 21.90
N GLN A 411 -33.58 18.29 21.92
CA GLN A 411 -34.20 17.05 21.43
C GLN A 411 -35.29 16.44 22.32
N LEU A 412 -35.30 16.71 23.63
CA LEU A 412 -36.21 16.00 24.55
C LEU A 412 -37.65 16.53 24.54
N ASP A 413 -37.90 17.70 23.94
CA ASP A 413 -39.21 18.37 23.98
C ASP A 413 -40.13 18.06 22.78
N GLU A 414 -39.63 17.45 21.69
CA GLU A 414 -40.41 17.29 20.45
C GLU A 414 -40.82 15.85 20.10
N SER A 415 -40.62 14.87 20.97
CA SER A 415 -40.88 13.47 20.63
C SER A 415 -42.31 12.99 20.91
N ILE A 416 -43.33 13.54 20.23
CA ILE A 416 -44.56 12.78 19.89
C ILE A 416 -45.11 13.26 18.55
N LYS A 417 -44.78 12.53 17.48
CA LYS A 417 -45.74 12.14 16.42
C LYS A 417 -45.09 11.13 15.49
N VAL A 418 -45.51 9.87 15.66
CA VAL A 418 -45.26 8.79 14.72
C VAL A 418 -46.11 9.04 13.48
N SER A 419 -45.49 9.22 12.31
CA SER A 419 -46.17 9.07 11.02
C SER A 419 -45.70 7.79 10.35
N LYS A 420 -46.62 6.83 10.22
CA LYS A 420 -46.57 5.81 9.17
C LYS A 420 -46.75 6.49 7.81
N ALA A 421 -45.83 6.27 6.89
CA ALA A 421 -46.04 6.39 5.44
C ALA A 421 -44.95 5.54 4.75
N ALA A 422 -45.30 4.45 4.09
CA ALA A 422 -45.70 4.39 2.67
C ALA A 422 -44.53 4.69 1.72
N ALA A 423 -44.33 3.81 0.74
CA ALA A 423 -43.27 3.89 -0.26
C ALA A 423 -43.27 5.27 -0.95
N LEU A 424 -42.21 6.03 -0.72
CA LEU A 424 -41.98 7.31 -1.38
C LEU A 424 -41.23 7.08 -2.69
N LYS A 425 -41.95 7.28 -3.81
CA LYS A 425 -41.35 7.77 -5.05
C LYS A 425 -40.90 9.21 -4.77
N LEU A 426 -39.59 9.41 -4.65
CA LEU A 426 -39.00 10.71 -4.36
C LEU A 426 -38.81 11.57 -5.62
N ASP A 427 -38.71 12.86 -5.34
CA ASP A 427 -39.10 14.03 -6.12
C ASP A 427 -38.43 14.21 -7.49
N LYS A 428 -39.17 14.77 -8.47
CA LYS A 428 -38.72 15.13 -9.83
C LYS A 428 -37.74 16.33 -9.87
N GLY A 429 -36.91 16.53 -8.85
CA GLY A 429 -36.21 17.80 -8.61
C GLY A 429 -34.68 17.77 -8.55
N ILE A 430 -34.02 16.61 -8.48
CA ILE A 430 -32.56 16.54 -8.42
C ILE A 430 -32.02 16.25 -9.82
N ASP A 431 -31.47 17.28 -10.47
CA ASP A 431 -30.74 17.12 -11.73
C ASP A 431 -29.36 16.51 -11.44
N LEU A 432 -29.25 15.21 -11.67
CA LEU A 432 -28.00 14.47 -11.55
C LEU A 432 -27.14 14.59 -12.81
N GLY A 433 -27.62 15.25 -13.87
CA GLY A 433 -26.95 15.38 -15.15
C GLY A 433 -27.08 14.14 -16.06
N LYS A 434 -26.34 14.11 -17.17
CA LYS A 434 -26.40 12.99 -18.13
C LYS A 434 -25.49 11.85 -17.70
N TYR A 435 -25.85 10.64 -18.11
CA TYR A 435 -25.10 9.45 -17.79
C TYR A 435 -24.49 8.85 -19.06
N HIS A 436 -23.19 8.59 -19.01
CA HIS A 436 -22.42 7.94 -20.06
C HIS A 436 -21.79 6.67 -19.50
N ALA A 437 -21.63 5.64 -20.34
CA ALA A 437 -20.86 4.47 -19.96
C ALA A 437 -19.91 4.00 -21.06
N LEU A 438 -18.71 3.62 -20.67
CA LEU A 438 -17.77 2.86 -21.48
C LEU A 438 -17.73 1.43 -20.93
N ILE A 439 -18.14 0.45 -21.73
CA ILE A 439 -18.20 -0.94 -21.33
C ILE A 439 -17.21 -1.73 -22.18
N ILE A 440 -16.29 -2.43 -21.53
CA ILE A 440 -15.19 -3.14 -22.15
C ILE A 440 -15.25 -4.62 -21.73
N GLY A 441 -15.25 -5.51 -22.72
CA GLY A 441 -15.17 -6.96 -22.50
C GLY A 441 -14.14 -7.60 -23.43
N ASN A 442 -13.07 -8.16 -22.86
CA ASN A 442 -11.98 -8.76 -23.63
C ASN A 442 -11.88 -10.28 -23.37
N ASN A 443 -12.20 -11.08 -24.40
CA ASN A 443 -12.12 -12.54 -24.36
C ASN A 443 -10.91 -13.08 -25.14
N ARG A 444 -10.61 -12.51 -26.31
CA ARG A 444 -9.67 -13.07 -27.28
C ARG A 444 -8.36 -12.31 -27.23
N TYR A 445 -7.29 -12.94 -26.77
CA TYR A 445 -5.99 -12.31 -26.61
C TYR A 445 -4.98 -12.88 -27.61
N ALA A 446 -4.11 -12.03 -28.15
CA ALA A 446 -3.09 -12.46 -29.09
C ALA A 446 -2.00 -13.33 -28.42
N TYR A 447 -1.67 -13.03 -27.16
CA TYR A 447 -0.54 -13.64 -26.44
C TYR A 447 -0.86 -14.16 -25.04
N TYR A 448 -2.11 -13.99 -24.59
CA TYR A 448 -2.61 -14.50 -23.29
C TYR A 448 -3.67 -15.58 -23.52
N GLN A 449 -3.99 -16.33 -22.45
CA GLN A 449 -5.09 -17.29 -22.50
C GLN A 449 -6.43 -16.57 -22.71
N ASP A 450 -7.26 -17.08 -23.60
CA ASP A 450 -8.60 -16.56 -23.83
C ASP A 450 -9.49 -16.72 -22.58
N LEU A 451 -10.37 -15.75 -22.38
CA LEU A 451 -11.42 -15.76 -21.35
C LEU A 451 -12.78 -16.08 -21.98
N GLU A 452 -13.68 -16.66 -21.21
CA GLU A 452 -14.99 -17.11 -21.71
C GLU A 452 -16.10 -16.10 -21.45
N THR A 453 -16.14 -15.48 -20.26
CA THR A 453 -17.27 -14.66 -19.79
C THR A 453 -17.23 -13.14 -20.08
N PRO A 454 -16.08 -12.44 -20.22
CA PRO A 454 -16.05 -10.97 -20.23
C PRO A 454 -16.93 -10.25 -21.27
N ILE A 455 -17.01 -10.75 -22.51
CA ILE A 455 -17.88 -10.18 -23.55
C ILE A 455 -19.36 -10.33 -23.18
N ASN A 456 -19.75 -11.45 -22.58
CA ASN A 456 -21.14 -11.67 -22.16
C ASN A 456 -21.49 -10.75 -20.98
N ASP A 457 -20.58 -10.62 -20.02
CA ASP A 457 -20.69 -9.71 -18.89
C ASP A 457 -20.84 -8.25 -19.33
N ALA A 458 -20.01 -7.83 -20.29
CA ALA A 458 -20.06 -6.50 -20.90
C ALA A 458 -21.40 -6.26 -21.61
N LYS A 459 -21.87 -7.19 -22.45
CA LYS A 459 -23.13 -7.03 -23.19
C LYS A 459 -24.35 -6.91 -22.28
N GLU A 460 -24.43 -7.74 -21.24
CA GLU A 460 -25.59 -7.70 -20.33
C GLU A 460 -25.56 -6.45 -19.44
N THR A 461 -24.36 -6.03 -19.00
CA THR A 461 -24.19 -4.76 -18.27
C THR A 461 -24.58 -3.56 -19.13
N GLU A 462 -24.15 -3.52 -20.40
CA GLU A 462 -24.50 -2.48 -21.36
C GLU A 462 -26.02 -2.37 -21.53
N LYS A 463 -26.68 -3.51 -21.73
CA LYS A 463 -28.12 -3.59 -21.91
C LYS A 463 -28.86 -2.99 -20.72
N ILE A 464 -28.52 -3.38 -19.49
CA ILE A 464 -29.18 -2.87 -18.27
C ILE A 464 -28.95 -1.37 -18.11
N LEU A 465 -27.71 -0.90 -18.28
CA LEU A 465 -27.39 0.53 -18.15
C LEU A 465 -28.12 1.38 -19.19
N ARG A 466 -28.22 0.91 -20.44
CA ARG A 466 -28.93 1.61 -21.51
C ARG A 466 -30.44 1.59 -21.29
N GLU A 467 -31.03 0.42 -21.07
CA GLU A 467 -32.50 0.24 -21.08
C GLU A 467 -33.16 0.69 -19.77
N LYS A 468 -32.54 0.41 -18.62
CA LYS A 468 -33.14 0.70 -17.31
C LYS A 468 -32.70 2.05 -16.73
N TYR A 469 -31.46 2.46 -17.00
CA TYR A 469 -30.87 3.67 -16.42
C TYR A 469 -30.66 4.79 -17.45
N GLY A 470 -30.90 4.55 -18.74
CA GLY A 470 -30.82 5.58 -19.78
C GLY A 470 -29.41 6.09 -20.08
N PHE A 471 -28.37 5.29 -19.81
CA PHE A 471 -26.99 5.67 -20.09
C PHE A 471 -26.73 5.75 -21.60
N ASN A 472 -25.93 6.73 -22.03
CA ASN A 472 -25.33 6.73 -23.35
C ASN A 472 -24.10 5.80 -23.34
N THR A 473 -24.24 4.61 -23.94
CA THR A 473 -23.28 3.51 -23.84
C THR A 473 -22.38 3.40 -25.06
N THR A 474 -21.09 3.14 -24.81
CA THR A 474 -20.10 2.70 -25.80
C THR A 474 -19.60 1.32 -25.40
N LEU A 475 -19.86 0.31 -26.23
CA LEU A 475 -19.41 -1.07 -26.01
C LEU A 475 -18.18 -1.37 -26.86
N LEU A 476 -17.10 -1.79 -26.21
CA LEU A 476 -15.89 -2.30 -26.85
C LEU A 476 -15.71 -3.78 -26.51
N THR A 477 -15.52 -4.60 -27.54
CA THR A 477 -15.25 -6.04 -27.38
C THR A 477 -13.93 -6.40 -28.00
N ASN A 478 -13.08 -7.14 -27.29
CA ASN A 478 -11.72 -7.48 -27.72
C ASN A 478 -10.93 -6.24 -28.17
N ALA A 479 -10.93 -5.22 -27.32
CA ALA A 479 -10.37 -3.91 -27.62
C ALA A 479 -8.85 -3.91 -27.52
N THR A 480 -8.19 -3.34 -28.52
CA THR A 480 -6.74 -3.07 -28.48
C THR A 480 -6.42 -1.92 -27.54
N ARG A 481 -5.14 -1.73 -27.22
CA ARG A 481 -4.66 -0.57 -26.43
C ARG A 481 -5.12 0.75 -27.07
N TYR A 482 -5.02 0.85 -28.39
CA TYR A 482 -5.43 2.04 -29.13
C TYR A 482 -6.93 2.30 -28.99
N ASP A 483 -7.77 1.27 -29.15
CA ASP A 483 -9.23 1.40 -29.05
C ASP A 483 -9.66 1.91 -27.67
N LEU A 484 -9.04 1.36 -26.62
CA LEU A 484 -9.30 1.73 -25.23
C LEU A 484 -8.93 3.19 -24.96
N LEU A 485 -7.71 3.60 -25.31
CA LEU A 485 -7.25 4.97 -25.09
C LEU A 485 -7.98 5.98 -25.98
N SER A 486 -8.34 5.60 -27.21
CA SER A 486 -9.13 6.45 -28.10
C SER A 486 -10.54 6.67 -27.54
N ALA A 487 -11.22 5.62 -27.07
CA ALA A 487 -12.54 5.77 -26.47
C ALA A 487 -12.52 6.64 -25.20
N LEU A 488 -11.51 6.46 -24.34
CA LEU A 488 -11.31 7.29 -23.16
C LEU A 488 -11.00 8.75 -23.53
N ASN A 489 -10.19 9.00 -24.57
CA ASN A 489 -9.91 10.36 -25.04
C ASN A 489 -11.16 11.03 -25.63
N ASN A 490 -11.94 10.31 -26.44
CA ASN A 490 -13.18 10.84 -27.01
C ASN A 490 -14.18 11.22 -25.91
N LEU A 491 -14.30 10.41 -24.86
CA LEU A 491 -15.13 10.75 -23.71
C LEU A 491 -14.64 12.01 -23.00
N ARG A 492 -13.32 12.19 -22.84
CA ARG A 492 -12.75 13.41 -22.25
C ARG A 492 -13.13 14.67 -23.03
N GLU A 493 -13.23 14.59 -24.36
CA GLU A 493 -13.58 15.72 -25.23
C GLU A 493 -15.09 16.03 -25.22
N VAL A 494 -15.94 15.01 -25.06
CA VAL A 494 -17.40 15.15 -25.13
C VAL A 494 -18.04 15.45 -23.77
N LEU A 495 -17.48 14.93 -22.68
CA LEU A 495 -18.08 15.04 -21.35
C LEU A 495 -17.97 16.46 -20.77
N THR A 496 -18.97 16.85 -20.00
CA THR A 496 -19.03 18.14 -19.30
C THR A 496 -18.98 17.96 -17.77
N PRO A 497 -18.74 19.02 -17.00
CA PRO A 497 -18.76 18.98 -15.53
C PRO A 497 -20.12 18.68 -14.88
N GLN A 498 -21.18 18.50 -15.66
CA GLN A 498 -22.48 18.04 -15.15
C GLN A 498 -22.72 16.55 -15.43
N ASP A 499 -21.92 15.92 -16.29
CA ASP A 499 -22.15 14.54 -16.71
C ASP A 499 -21.54 13.54 -15.73
N ASN A 500 -22.03 12.31 -15.79
CA ASN A 500 -21.57 11.16 -15.01
C ASN A 500 -21.04 10.11 -15.98
N LEU A 501 -19.98 9.40 -15.57
CA LEU A 501 -19.35 8.36 -16.37
C LEU A 501 -19.23 7.06 -15.57
N LEU A 502 -19.66 5.95 -16.14
CA LEU A 502 -19.36 4.61 -15.64
C LEU A 502 -18.41 3.92 -16.62
N ILE A 503 -17.28 3.41 -16.13
CA ILE A 503 -16.38 2.57 -16.92
C ILE A 503 -16.46 1.15 -16.38
N TYR A 504 -16.97 0.23 -17.18
CA TYR A 504 -16.99 -1.20 -16.85
C TYR A 504 -15.88 -1.90 -17.62
N TYR A 505 -15.01 -2.61 -16.93
CA TYR A 505 -13.91 -3.37 -17.52
C TYR A 505 -13.96 -4.82 -17.05
N ALA A 506 -14.07 -5.75 -17.99
CA ALA A 506 -13.92 -7.18 -17.76
C ALA A 506 -12.82 -7.74 -18.69
N GLY A 507 -11.82 -8.40 -18.11
CA GLY A 507 -10.68 -8.92 -18.85
C GLY A 507 -9.50 -9.26 -17.95
N HIS A 508 -8.35 -9.54 -18.57
CA HIS A 508 -7.12 -9.82 -17.84
C HIS A 508 -6.56 -8.56 -17.17
N GLY A 509 -5.90 -8.79 -16.05
CA GLY A 509 -5.10 -7.80 -15.35
C GLY A 509 -3.85 -8.44 -14.78
N GLU A 510 -2.77 -7.69 -14.70
CA GLU A 510 -1.47 -8.18 -14.22
C GLU A 510 -0.88 -7.22 -13.18
N LEU A 511 -0.11 -7.78 -12.24
CA LEU A 511 0.65 -7.03 -11.25
C LEU A 511 2.12 -7.11 -11.59
N ASP A 512 2.74 -5.96 -11.81
CA ASP A 512 4.20 -5.88 -11.97
C ASP A 512 4.88 -6.21 -10.64
N ASP A 513 5.74 -7.22 -10.65
CA ASP A 513 6.38 -7.73 -9.45
C ASP A 513 7.40 -6.78 -8.81
N ILE A 514 7.93 -5.83 -9.58
CA ILE A 514 9.00 -4.91 -9.18
C ILE A 514 8.40 -3.68 -8.50
N ASN A 515 7.43 -3.03 -9.14
CA ASN A 515 6.84 -1.79 -8.65
C ASN A 515 5.45 -1.96 -8.01
N LYS A 516 4.91 -3.19 -8.00
CA LYS A 516 3.59 -3.55 -7.46
C LYS A 516 2.44 -2.73 -8.04
N ARG A 517 2.56 -2.30 -9.30
CA ARG A 517 1.49 -1.61 -10.05
C ARG A 517 0.62 -2.63 -10.77
N GLY A 518 -0.71 -2.41 -10.69
CA GLY A 518 -1.67 -3.17 -11.49
C GLY A 518 -1.82 -2.58 -12.90
N TYR A 519 -2.12 -3.43 -13.86
CA TYR A 519 -2.31 -3.09 -15.26
C TYR A 519 -3.59 -3.74 -15.80
N TRP A 520 -4.29 -3.01 -16.66
CA TRP A 520 -5.34 -3.56 -17.52
C TRP A 520 -4.66 -4.06 -18.79
N LEU A 521 -5.01 -5.27 -19.22
CA LEU A 521 -4.42 -5.93 -20.39
C LEU A 521 -5.38 -5.83 -21.58
N PRO A 522 -5.04 -5.02 -22.61
CA PRO A 522 -5.71 -5.06 -23.90
C PRO A 522 -5.49 -6.39 -24.63
N VAL A 523 -6.23 -6.66 -25.70
CA VAL A 523 -6.09 -7.93 -26.43
C VAL A 523 -4.75 -8.11 -27.15
N ASP A 524 -4.08 -7.00 -27.45
CA ASP A 524 -2.73 -6.91 -28.02
C ASP A 524 -1.62 -6.83 -26.95
N ALA A 525 -1.95 -7.12 -25.68
CA ALA A 525 -0.97 -7.19 -24.59
C ALA A 525 0.03 -8.35 -24.79
N GLU A 526 1.32 -8.06 -24.65
CA GLU A 526 2.41 -9.03 -24.72
C GLU A 526 2.94 -9.39 -23.33
N PRO A 527 3.16 -10.68 -23.00
CA PRO A 527 3.73 -11.09 -21.72
C PRO A 527 5.12 -10.49 -21.46
N GLY A 528 5.31 -9.95 -20.25
CA GLY A 528 6.58 -9.35 -19.84
C GLY A 528 6.94 -8.03 -20.52
N ASN A 529 6.07 -7.48 -21.37
CA ASN A 529 6.26 -6.18 -22.02
C ASN A 529 5.12 -5.23 -21.64
N SER A 530 5.37 -4.39 -20.63
CA SER A 530 4.39 -3.42 -20.14
C SER A 530 4.14 -2.24 -21.09
N ALA A 531 4.91 -2.10 -22.18
CA ALA A 531 4.75 -1.02 -23.14
C ALA A 531 3.36 -0.99 -23.76
N ASN A 532 2.73 -2.16 -23.98
CA ASN A 532 1.39 -2.26 -24.57
C ASN A 532 0.28 -2.41 -23.51
N TRP A 533 0.60 -2.44 -22.21
CA TRP A 533 -0.37 -2.53 -21.12
C TRP A 533 -0.80 -1.17 -20.58
N ILE A 534 -2.04 -1.06 -20.08
CA ILE A 534 -2.53 0.21 -19.53
C ILE A 534 -2.40 0.19 -18.01
N SER A 535 -1.47 0.99 -17.47
CA SER A 535 -1.25 1.02 -16.02
C SER A 535 -2.44 1.64 -15.28
N ASN A 536 -2.71 1.16 -14.07
CA ASN A 536 -3.71 1.73 -13.18
C ASN A 536 -3.42 3.20 -12.83
N VAL A 537 -2.15 3.61 -12.87
CA VAL A 537 -1.75 5.02 -12.73
C VAL A 537 -2.24 5.84 -13.93
N SER A 538 -2.04 5.34 -15.15
CA SER A 538 -2.52 5.98 -16.37
C SER A 538 -4.04 6.12 -16.37
N ILE A 539 -4.76 5.08 -15.94
CA ILE A 539 -6.21 5.14 -15.74
C ILE A 539 -6.56 6.26 -14.75
N SER A 540 -5.92 6.32 -13.57
CA SER A 540 -6.17 7.39 -12.60
C SER A 540 -5.93 8.80 -13.14
N ASP A 541 -4.89 9.02 -13.96
CA ASP A 541 -4.65 10.34 -14.57
C ASP A 541 -5.72 10.69 -15.60
N ILE A 542 -6.13 9.71 -16.42
CA ILE A 542 -7.24 9.88 -17.36
C ILE A 542 -8.50 10.28 -16.58
N LEU A 543 -8.85 9.56 -15.52
CA LEU A 543 -10.01 9.86 -14.67
C LEU A 543 -9.92 11.24 -14.02
N ASN A 544 -8.72 11.66 -13.60
CA ASN A 544 -8.50 12.98 -13.01
C ASN A 544 -8.74 14.10 -14.04
N ALA A 545 -8.23 13.90 -15.26
CA ALA A 545 -8.38 14.82 -16.38
C ALA A 545 -9.78 14.81 -17.02
N MET A 546 -10.61 13.79 -16.76
CA MET A 546 -11.99 13.73 -17.24
C MET A 546 -12.85 14.87 -16.65
N PRO A 547 -13.60 15.62 -17.48
CA PRO A 547 -14.47 16.70 -16.99
C PRO A 547 -15.64 16.21 -16.12
N ALA A 548 -16.13 14.98 -16.33
CA ALA A 548 -17.32 14.43 -15.66
C ALA A 548 -17.33 14.64 -14.13
N LYS A 549 -18.50 14.93 -13.56
CA LYS A 549 -18.64 15.19 -12.12
C LYS A 549 -18.45 13.94 -11.28
N HIS A 550 -19.18 12.89 -11.61
CA HIS A 550 -19.07 11.60 -10.93
C HIS A 550 -18.57 10.54 -11.90
N VAL A 551 -17.52 9.82 -11.51
CA VAL A 551 -17.01 8.69 -12.27
C VAL A 551 -16.92 7.46 -11.38
N LEU A 552 -17.49 6.36 -11.85
CA LEU A 552 -17.39 5.05 -11.24
C LEU A 552 -16.68 4.10 -12.18
N VAL A 553 -15.60 3.49 -11.72
CA VAL A 553 -14.94 2.39 -12.43
C VAL A 553 -15.36 1.07 -11.81
N VAL A 554 -15.97 0.19 -12.59
CA VAL A 554 -16.32 -1.18 -12.19
C VAL A 554 -15.34 -2.11 -12.89
N ALA A 555 -14.41 -2.68 -12.13
CA ALA A 555 -13.33 -3.51 -12.68
C ALA A 555 -13.50 -4.97 -12.22
N ASP A 556 -13.82 -5.82 -13.19
CA ASP A 556 -13.90 -7.26 -13.07
C ASP A 556 -12.67 -7.94 -13.68
N SER A 557 -11.53 -7.67 -13.04
CA SER A 557 -10.23 -8.19 -13.46
C SER A 557 -9.33 -8.42 -12.26
N CYS A 558 -8.34 -9.28 -12.42
CA CYS A 558 -7.29 -9.48 -11.42
C CYS A 558 -6.62 -8.13 -11.08
N TYR A 559 -6.28 -7.93 -9.81
CA TYR A 559 -5.49 -6.77 -9.33
C TYR A 559 -6.16 -5.39 -9.46
N ALA A 560 -7.46 -5.34 -9.74
CA ALA A 560 -8.26 -4.12 -9.77
C ALA A 560 -8.22 -3.34 -8.44
N GLY A 561 -8.06 -4.03 -7.30
CA GLY A 561 -7.92 -3.41 -5.97
C GLY A 561 -6.70 -2.49 -5.78
N THR A 562 -5.72 -2.49 -6.70
CA THR A 562 -4.61 -1.53 -6.64
C THR A 562 -5.02 -0.10 -7.07
N LEU A 563 -6.20 0.06 -7.67
CA LEU A 563 -6.80 1.36 -8.01
C LEU A 563 -7.46 2.05 -6.82
N SER A 564 -7.70 1.37 -5.69
CA SER A 564 -8.49 1.90 -4.56
C SER A 564 -7.61 2.47 -3.42
N MET A 565 -8.13 3.45 -2.67
CA MET A 565 -7.58 3.92 -1.39
C MET A 565 -8.47 3.51 -0.20
N ALA A 566 -7.94 3.48 1.02
CA ALA A 566 -8.78 3.27 2.20
C ALA A 566 -9.68 4.50 2.47
N SER A 567 -10.99 4.28 2.41
CA SER A 567 -12.13 5.10 2.92
C SER A 567 -12.87 6.05 1.95
N VAL A 568 -14.20 5.89 1.91
CA VAL A 568 -15.21 6.82 1.35
C VAL A 568 -16.07 7.32 2.53
N PRO A 569 -16.56 8.57 2.55
CA PRO A 569 -17.56 9.04 3.51
C PRO A 569 -18.83 8.17 3.48
N ARG A 570 -19.36 7.77 4.64
CA ARG A 570 -20.41 6.72 4.75
C ARG A 570 -21.78 7.26 5.14
N VAL A 571 -22.82 6.57 4.66
CA VAL A 571 -24.24 6.82 4.97
C VAL A 571 -24.72 5.85 6.06
N ASN A 572 -25.40 6.38 7.08
CA ASN A 572 -26.13 5.58 8.06
C ASN A 572 -27.44 5.08 7.45
N ILE A 573 -27.78 3.81 7.72
CA ILE A 573 -28.88 3.09 7.06
C ILE A 573 -30.27 3.57 7.53
N ASP A 574 -30.36 4.34 8.62
CA ASP A 574 -31.63 4.86 9.18
C ASP A 574 -31.86 6.35 8.92
N MET A 575 -31.73 6.79 7.67
CA MET A 575 -32.07 8.16 7.27
C MET A 575 -33.54 8.27 6.86
N SER A 576 -34.20 9.35 7.29
CA SER A 576 -35.54 9.66 6.79
C SER A 576 -35.47 9.95 5.28
N PRO A 577 -36.56 9.76 4.51
CA PRO A 577 -36.59 10.09 3.08
C PRO A 577 -36.20 11.54 2.76
N GLU A 578 -36.45 12.46 3.69
CA GLU A 578 -36.11 13.89 3.58
C GLU A 578 -34.61 14.13 3.76
N ASP A 579 -34.01 13.50 4.79
CA ASP A 579 -32.57 13.55 5.03
C ASP A 579 -31.78 12.88 3.88
N HIS A 580 -32.33 11.80 3.32
CA HIS A 580 -31.75 11.12 2.16
C HIS A 580 -31.69 12.05 0.95
N ALA A 581 -32.79 12.75 0.65
CA ALA A 581 -32.84 13.73 -0.43
C ALA A 581 -31.87 14.90 -0.21
N GLU A 582 -31.76 15.41 1.01
CA GLU A 582 -30.79 16.46 1.35
C GLU A 582 -29.35 15.98 1.19
N TRP A 583 -29.05 14.75 1.62
CA TRP A 583 -27.73 14.15 1.47
C TRP A 583 -27.37 13.90 0.01
N VAL A 584 -28.28 13.36 -0.80
CA VAL A 584 -28.11 13.22 -2.26
C VAL A 584 -27.81 14.60 -2.88
N LYS A 585 -28.53 15.64 -2.46
CA LYS A 585 -28.31 17.03 -2.92
C LYS A 585 -26.95 17.62 -2.50
N ILE A 586 -26.41 17.22 -1.35
CA ILE A 586 -25.08 17.66 -0.89
C ILE A 586 -23.99 16.93 -1.67
N MET A 587 -24.08 15.61 -1.75
CA MET A 587 -23.04 14.77 -2.34
C MET A 587 -23.00 14.84 -3.86
N SER A 588 -24.14 15.04 -4.53
CA SER A 588 -24.22 15.24 -5.99
C SER A 588 -23.55 16.53 -6.49
N LYS A 589 -23.13 17.42 -5.60
CA LYS A 589 -22.39 18.64 -5.94
C LYS A 589 -20.87 18.45 -5.89
N ALA A 590 -20.37 17.49 -5.12
CA ALA A 590 -18.95 17.25 -4.95
C ALA A 590 -18.43 16.27 -6.01
N LYS A 591 -17.18 16.44 -6.45
CA LYS A 591 -16.59 15.55 -7.46
C LYS A 591 -16.40 14.15 -6.88
N ALA A 592 -16.82 13.13 -7.61
CA ALA A 592 -16.67 11.72 -7.22
C ALA A 592 -15.79 10.98 -8.22
N ARG A 593 -14.81 10.24 -7.70
CA ARG A 593 -14.01 9.25 -8.43
C ARG A 593 -13.93 7.99 -7.58
N THR A 594 -14.77 7.02 -7.87
CA THR A 594 -14.89 5.79 -7.09
C THR A 594 -14.60 4.57 -7.96
N VAL A 595 -14.17 3.49 -7.31
CA VAL A 595 -13.88 2.22 -7.96
C VAL A 595 -14.61 1.13 -7.19
N LEU A 596 -15.31 0.27 -7.91
CA LEU A 596 -15.86 -0.99 -7.46
C LEU A 596 -15.05 -2.12 -8.13
N THR A 597 -14.36 -2.92 -7.34
CA THR A 597 -13.49 -3.99 -7.85
C THR A 597 -14.01 -5.35 -7.44
N SER A 598 -13.76 -6.37 -8.25
CA SER A 598 -14.15 -7.75 -7.93
C SER A 598 -13.35 -8.37 -6.78
N GLY A 599 -12.22 -7.77 -6.39
CA GLY A 599 -11.46 -8.08 -5.19
C GLY A 599 -9.94 -7.89 -5.34
N GLY A 600 -9.17 -8.27 -4.30
CA GLY A 600 -7.74 -8.02 -4.14
C GLY A 600 -6.78 -8.68 -5.16
N VAL A 601 -5.53 -8.95 -4.74
CA VAL A 601 -4.41 -9.48 -5.58
C VAL A 601 -4.57 -10.95 -6.04
N ALA A 602 -5.79 -11.51 -6.03
CA ALA A 602 -6.07 -12.92 -6.34
C ALA A 602 -6.83 -13.05 -7.68
N PRO A 603 -6.68 -14.18 -8.40
CA PRO A 603 -7.34 -14.40 -9.68
C PRO A 603 -8.87 -14.48 -9.54
N VAL A 604 -9.58 -13.92 -10.52
CA VAL A 604 -11.05 -13.92 -10.61
C VAL A 604 -11.52 -15.24 -11.21
N LEU A 605 -12.64 -15.78 -10.71
CA LEU A 605 -13.25 -16.99 -11.26
C LEU A 605 -13.97 -16.71 -12.58
N ASP A 606 -13.43 -17.24 -13.67
CA ASP A 606 -14.06 -17.27 -14.99
C ASP A 606 -14.93 -18.55 -15.09
N GLY A 607 -16.24 -18.39 -14.81
CA GLY A 607 -17.24 -19.44 -15.05
C GLY A 607 -17.85 -20.11 -13.80
N GLY A 608 -18.96 -19.56 -13.31
CA GLY A 608 -19.84 -20.18 -12.30
C GLY A 608 -20.98 -21.02 -12.88
N GLY A 609 -20.83 -21.54 -14.10
CA GLY A 609 -21.86 -22.33 -14.81
C GLY A 609 -23.02 -21.52 -15.45
N SER A 610 -23.03 -20.19 -15.28
CA SER A 610 -24.12 -19.30 -15.75
C SER A 610 -23.76 -18.43 -16.97
N GLY A 611 -22.56 -18.60 -17.54
CA GLY A 611 -22.08 -17.77 -18.66
C GLY A 611 -21.55 -16.38 -18.26
N HIS A 612 -21.45 -16.11 -16.95
CA HIS A 612 -20.99 -14.86 -16.36
C HIS A 612 -19.94 -15.12 -15.26
N SER A 613 -19.08 -14.13 -14.99
CA SER A 613 -18.22 -14.15 -13.79
C SER A 613 -19.07 -14.07 -12.50
N VAL A 614 -18.52 -14.54 -11.38
CA VAL A 614 -19.20 -14.47 -10.07
C VAL A 614 -19.52 -13.04 -9.67
N PHE A 615 -18.59 -12.12 -9.94
CA PHE A 615 -18.75 -10.70 -9.64
C PHE A 615 -19.72 -10.01 -10.60
N ALA A 616 -19.55 -10.21 -11.91
CA ALA A 616 -20.42 -9.64 -12.92
C ALA A 616 -21.88 -10.04 -12.70
N ARG A 617 -22.13 -11.32 -12.41
CA ARG A 617 -23.49 -11.81 -12.11
C ARG A 617 -24.08 -11.10 -10.90
N ALA A 618 -23.31 -10.98 -9.81
CA ALA A 618 -23.77 -10.29 -8.60
C ALA A 618 -24.05 -8.80 -8.85
N PHE A 619 -23.23 -8.13 -9.67
CA PHE A 619 -23.39 -6.74 -10.06
C PHE A 619 -24.65 -6.54 -10.93
N ILE A 620 -24.78 -7.32 -12.00
CA ILE A 620 -25.94 -7.35 -12.90
C ILE A 620 -27.24 -7.59 -12.12
N ASP A 621 -27.28 -8.60 -11.25
CA ASP A 621 -28.46 -8.93 -10.43
C ASP A 621 -28.83 -7.83 -9.44
N THR A 622 -27.87 -7.02 -9.01
CA THR A 622 -28.11 -5.91 -8.09
C THR A 622 -28.67 -4.71 -8.86
N LEU A 623 -28.11 -4.38 -10.02
CA LEU A 623 -28.64 -3.34 -10.90
C LEU A 623 -30.06 -3.68 -11.39
N ASP A 624 -30.32 -4.95 -11.74
CA ASP A 624 -31.64 -5.37 -12.19
C ASP A 624 -32.73 -5.24 -11.11
N LYS A 625 -32.36 -5.36 -9.83
CA LYS A 625 -33.32 -5.22 -8.70
C LYS A 625 -33.42 -3.80 -8.14
N ALA A 626 -32.39 -2.98 -8.32
CA ALA A 626 -32.37 -1.61 -7.80
C ALA A 626 -33.44 -0.74 -8.48
N SER A 627 -34.11 0.12 -7.71
CA SER A 627 -35.14 1.04 -8.22
C SER A 627 -34.97 2.42 -7.58
N GLY A 628 -35.38 3.48 -8.30
CA GLY A 628 -35.17 4.86 -7.85
C GLY A 628 -33.70 5.30 -7.92
N ILE A 629 -33.31 6.19 -7.01
CA ILE A 629 -31.94 6.69 -6.88
C ILE A 629 -31.20 5.84 -5.83
N VAL A 630 -30.12 5.18 -6.24
CA VAL A 630 -29.33 4.29 -5.38
C VAL A 630 -27.85 4.68 -5.44
N GLU A 631 -27.17 4.71 -4.31
CA GLU A 631 -25.73 4.99 -4.26
C GLU A 631 -24.88 3.83 -4.77
N GLY A 632 -23.72 4.15 -5.33
CA GLY A 632 -22.70 3.17 -5.68
C GLY A 632 -22.28 2.32 -4.48
N HIS A 633 -22.18 2.91 -3.29
CA HIS A 633 -21.90 2.16 -2.07
C HIS A 633 -23.02 1.17 -1.69
N SER A 634 -24.29 1.53 -1.91
CA SER A 634 -25.42 0.63 -1.67
C SER A 634 -25.40 -0.55 -2.64
N ILE A 635 -25.11 -0.31 -3.92
CA ILE A 635 -24.87 -1.37 -4.92
C ILE A 635 -23.72 -2.28 -4.46
N TYR A 636 -22.59 -1.71 -4.00
CA TYR A 636 -21.46 -2.47 -3.48
C TYR A 636 -21.84 -3.42 -2.33
N ARG A 637 -22.60 -2.96 -1.33
CA ARG A 637 -22.97 -3.80 -0.17
C ARG A 637 -23.74 -5.05 -0.60
N GLU A 638 -24.67 -4.89 -1.52
CA GLU A 638 -25.45 -5.99 -2.09
C GLU A 638 -24.57 -6.94 -2.90
N VAL A 639 -23.65 -6.40 -3.72
CA VAL A 639 -22.69 -7.20 -4.49
C VAL A 639 -21.75 -7.97 -3.57
N LEU A 640 -21.20 -7.34 -2.53
CA LEU A 640 -20.34 -7.97 -1.53
C LEU A 640 -21.03 -9.17 -0.87
N GLY A 641 -22.29 -8.99 -0.45
CA GLY A 641 -23.09 -10.08 0.14
C GLY A 641 -23.22 -11.27 -0.81
N LYS A 642 -23.60 -11.02 -2.07
CA LYS A 642 -23.80 -12.06 -3.09
C LYS A 642 -22.50 -12.76 -3.48
N VAL A 643 -21.41 -12.02 -3.72
CA VAL A 643 -20.11 -12.57 -4.11
C VAL A 643 -19.54 -13.44 -2.99
N ARG A 644 -19.63 -13.00 -1.73
CA ARG A 644 -19.15 -13.80 -0.58
C ARG A 644 -19.87 -15.14 -0.44
N ILE A 645 -21.18 -15.17 -0.67
CA ILE A 645 -21.96 -16.41 -0.61
C ILE A 645 -21.51 -17.36 -1.73
N ARG A 646 -21.45 -16.87 -2.97
CA ARG A 646 -21.05 -17.68 -4.15
C ARG A 646 -19.59 -18.13 -4.11
N ALA A 647 -18.68 -17.28 -3.67
CA ALA A 647 -17.27 -17.62 -3.57
C ALA A 647 -17.03 -18.73 -2.53
N ARG A 648 -17.76 -18.70 -1.40
CA ARG A 648 -17.75 -19.77 -0.39
C ARG A 648 -18.32 -21.09 -0.93
N GLU A 649 -19.36 -21.06 -1.75
CA GLU A 649 -19.91 -22.25 -2.41
C GLU A 649 -18.88 -22.94 -3.34
N LEU A 650 -17.93 -22.17 -3.87
CA LEU A 650 -16.91 -22.61 -4.82
C LEU A 650 -15.52 -22.81 -4.18
N ASP A 651 -15.40 -22.76 -2.85
CA ASP A 651 -14.13 -22.85 -2.10
C ASP A 651 -13.05 -21.84 -2.54
N HIS A 652 -13.48 -20.66 -2.98
CA HIS A 652 -12.59 -19.56 -3.37
C HIS A 652 -12.83 -18.33 -2.49
N ASN A 653 -11.74 -17.60 -2.20
CA ASN A 653 -11.83 -16.36 -1.43
C ASN A 653 -11.83 -15.14 -2.37
N GLN A 654 -13.00 -14.55 -2.60
CA GLN A 654 -13.17 -13.33 -3.36
C GLN A 654 -13.95 -12.32 -2.53
N VAL A 655 -13.36 -11.14 -2.32
CA VAL A 655 -13.94 -10.05 -1.53
C VAL A 655 -13.88 -8.77 -2.36
N PRO A 656 -15.00 -8.32 -2.95
CA PRO A 656 -15.08 -7.04 -3.63
C PRO A 656 -14.67 -5.87 -2.74
N ASP A 657 -14.16 -4.80 -3.36
CA ASP A 657 -13.79 -3.57 -2.67
C ASP A 657 -14.44 -2.34 -3.34
N TYR A 658 -14.83 -1.36 -2.53
CA TYR A 658 -15.39 -0.09 -2.98
C TYR A 658 -14.70 1.08 -2.30
N ALA A 659 -14.01 1.89 -3.08
CA ALA A 659 -13.21 2.98 -2.52
C ALA A 659 -12.92 4.11 -3.52
N PRO A 660 -12.38 5.26 -3.07
CA PRO A 660 -11.96 6.31 -3.97
C PRO A 660 -10.84 5.82 -4.90
N ALA A 661 -10.88 6.22 -6.16
CA ALA A 661 -9.81 5.97 -7.11
C ALA A 661 -8.53 6.72 -6.68
N ARG A 662 -7.43 5.98 -6.52
CA ARG A 662 -6.14 6.50 -6.05
C ARG A 662 -5.59 7.55 -7.01
N TYR A 663 -5.27 8.73 -6.48
CA TYR A 663 -4.75 9.89 -7.24
C TYR A 663 -5.66 10.41 -8.37
N ALA A 664 -6.95 10.07 -8.38
CA ALA A 664 -7.88 10.48 -9.44
C ALA A 664 -8.59 11.83 -9.18
N GLY A 665 -8.32 12.51 -8.06
CA GLY A 665 -8.99 13.76 -7.70
C GLY A 665 -10.40 13.58 -7.15
N HIS A 666 -10.61 12.55 -6.33
CA HIS A 666 -11.83 12.37 -5.53
C HIS A 666 -11.96 13.48 -4.47
N GLU A 667 -13.17 14.00 -4.26
CA GLU A 667 -13.46 14.93 -3.18
C GLU A 667 -14.26 14.23 -2.06
N ALA A 668 -15.56 14.47 -1.97
CA ALA A 668 -16.47 13.81 -1.05
C ALA A 668 -17.74 13.29 -1.74
N GLY A 669 -17.81 13.39 -3.07
CA GLY A 669 -19.00 13.00 -3.84
C GLY A 669 -19.21 11.49 -3.89
N GLU A 670 -20.39 11.10 -4.35
CA GLU A 670 -20.79 9.70 -4.54
C GLU A 670 -21.32 9.48 -5.95
N PHE A 671 -21.20 8.26 -6.48
CA PHE A 671 -21.85 7.89 -7.73
C PHE A 671 -23.29 7.44 -7.47
N PHE A 672 -24.24 7.96 -8.24
CA PHE A 672 -25.67 7.66 -8.10
C PHE A 672 -26.19 6.95 -9.34
N PHE A 673 -26.90 5.84 -9.14
CA PHE A 673 -27.67 5.18 -10.17
C PHE A 673 -29.10 5.69 -10.12
N GLN A 674 -29.65 6.17 -11.25
CA GLN A 674 -31.02 6.65 -11.35
C GLN A 674 -31.81 5.77 -12.32
N SER A 675 -32.70 4.92 -11.79
CA SER A 675 -33.63 4.13 -12.62
C SER A 675 -34.63 5.04 -13.33
N LEU A 676 -34.95 4.73 -14.60
CA LEU A 676 -36.01 5.40 -15.36
C LEU A 676 -37.42 5.01 -14.91
N LEU A 677 -37.55 3.87 -14.21
CA LEU A 677 -38.81 3.25 -13.77
C LEU A 677 -39.13 3.52 -12.30
#